data_AF-A0A9P4GWT3-F1
#
_entry.id   AF-A0A9P4GWT3-F1
#
_cell.length_a   1.000
_cell.length_b   1.000
_cell.length_c   1.000
_cell.angle_alpha   90.00
_cell.angle_beta   90.00
_cell.angle_gamma   90.00
#
_symmetry.space_group_name_H-M   'P 1'
#
loop_
_entity.id
_entity.type
_entity.pdbx_description
1 polymer ?
#
loop_
_entity_poly.entity_id
_entity_poly.type
_entity_poly.pdbx_seq_one_letter_code
_entity_poly.pdbx_strand_id
1 'polypeptide(L)'
;MPNVSQPNVTVIQAIDKDEMTVLADIQKDCLLNGVAVDKNFAVQARGFGQGDDSIWTSVIAITTHVAGANTTRNEFNKYSIAVASSSIPVDNLLSSRYDAITPKSMPQRFTLDRPVDVILEINDDKWQALHLFVNEIDPEAPRADSEGLCYFGQGVNNGNVYAPSASQKPRELDGGAILIERSKTILVESVTSLRSFSFSLPIVEGQNVHIDRYRSFSGYGNGDGIDLFCCRDVLIENCFLRNSDDTIAIYGHRWEYFGDTNNIRIQGCTLLPDIAYPIQVGTHGNPAKPETFSNIHVSDIDVLDHEGNQMWYQGCISLNAGDENLIQDVLIEDVRVEKITTVQLFNIRAMKNRIWTTAQGRGIRNVTLRNIELDLDRSKLVYPSQILGYDFSRKVENISFENLKIGGKCIQDGMEKPRWYMVSDYVPMFLNEHTDNGVLWQQLWDRIHTANNDVSPDSAIGNLYEQTEQLKQRLDVLGRKRSSDDDDTTDSLQRSKRRRTSTNAHVSTAQPLHNSSLDSSMLPADLEDALVELFYSHIHPWIPVLHVRQFRHRMRIPEERQKIKTILQAITSVTLHLSDDARLGDAENRSRSAEASRQAVILQSLESFSAEGLQALIMCAFDTIGSGRGPSAWSIVGSMARTVEQLQLSTEDEGDSKPARDAQTLVKRVAFLRPCRDWREAEDRRRVFWTEFLMDRFCSIATGWNICLTSADVKRRFPCEGGLWEEGKPLETPTPFFGVSDPPGDPSNVLPSARPETSDQASLGGFAYCIEATESLNLVTSFFQQELDVTKPHDVQTWLMRFKQLDLRLVQWGIFLPERWREACALDADGNMDPNLTLAHITHNTAVVLLHQGIAYPSQDWQSLPIKLSSTVSAETCMATSVEVSTIASEFLPNMQCVTNPQFAFCLFICGRMLLAHAFYYDIPLLNEFGSLIHSLQIMAHRWNGEHSSSRSNLASKFATRLNHARQAGLQTLHIRQAA
;
A
#
# COMPACT_ATOMS: atom_id res chain seq x y z
N MET A 1 24.96 29.55 53.79
CA MET A 1 24.27 29.52 52.48
C MET A 1 25.24 30.10 51.47
N PRO A 2 25.76 29.32 50.51
CA PRO A 2 26.58 29.90 49.45
C PRO A 2 25.67 30.65 48.47
N ASN A 3 26.12 31.84 48.06
CA ASN A 3 25.50 32.66 47.03
C ASN A 3 25.38 31.85 45.74
N VAL A 4 24.15 31.65 45.27
CA VAL A 4 23.88 31.19 43.91
C VAL A 4 24.15 32.38 42.98
N SER A 5 25.23 32.31 42.20
CA SER A 5 25.50 33.24 41.10
C SER A 5 24.34 33.17 40.10
N GLN A 6 23.74 34.32 39.78
CA GLN A 6 22.76 34.39 38.69
C GLN A 6 23.45 34.03 37.36
N PRO A 7 22.81 33.25 36.47
CA PRO A 7 23.37 32.96 35.15
C PRO A 7 23.59 34.26 34.37
N ASN A 8 24.77 34.39 33.75
CA ASN A 8 25.08 35.49 32.85
C ASN A 8 24.28 35.31 31.56
N VAL A 9 23.11 35.93 31.54
CA VAL A 9 22.25 35.96 30.36
C VAL A 9 22.91 36.85 29.27
N THR A 10 22.64 36.66 27.98
CA THR A 10 23.13 37.52 26.89
C THR A 10 21.95 38.24 26.25
N VAL A 11 22.01 39.57 26.11
CA VAL A 11 21.02 40.33 25.36
C VAL A 11 21.52 40.53 23.93
N ILE A 12 20.68 40.14 22.97
CA ILE A 12 20.99 40.24 21.54
C ILE A 12 19.98 41.16 20.88
N GLN A 13 20.48 42.06 20.04
CA GLN A 13 19.67 42.94 19.21
C GLN A 13 19.98 42.70 17.73
N ALA A 14 18.95 42.37 16.95
CA ALA A 14 19.00 42.33 15.50
C ALA A 14 18.18 43.50 14.94
N ILE A 15 18.74 44.23 13.98
CA ILE A 15 18.16 45.48 13.45
C ILE A 15 18.14 45.42 11.93
N ASP A 16 17.00 45.80 11.34
CA ASP A 16 16.91 46.06 9.90
C ASP A 16 17.61 47.38 9.60
N LYS A 17 18.55 47.34 8.65
CA LYS A 17 19.52 48.41 8.42
C LYS A 17 18.86 49.72 7.99
N ASP A 18 17.65 49.67 7.42
CA ASP A 18 16.90 50.86 7.01
C ASP A 18 16.42 51.72 8.20
N GLU A 19 16.41 51.21 9.45
CA GLU A 19 16.01 51.96 10.65
C GLU A 19 17.17 52.49 11.53
N MET A 20 18.44 52.20 11.21
CA MET A 20 19.59 52.75 11.94
C MET A 20 20.56 53.54 11.04
N THR A 21 20.40 54.87 11.02
CA THR A 21 21.25 55.81 10.27
C THR A 21 22.70 55.95 10.82
N VAL A 22 23.13 55.10 11.75
CA VAL A 22 24.41 55.26 12.48
C VAL A 22 25.41 54.11 12.25
N LEU A 23 25.01 52.98 11.63
CA LEU A 23 25.94 51.87 11.30
C LEU A 23 26.40 51.84 9.84
N ALA A 24 26.01 52.85 9.04
CA ALA A 24 26.21 52.91 7.59
C ALA A 24 27.68 53.02 7.12
N ASP A 25 28.63 53.29 8.02
CA ASP A 25 30.05 53.45 7.64
C ASP A 25 30.95 52.24 7.90
N ILE A 26 30.45 51.14 8.48
CA ILE A 26 31.29 49.95 8.78
C ILE A 26 31.15 48.82 7.73
N GLN A 27 30.15 48.86 6.84
CA GLN A 27 29.86 47.76 5.90
C GLN A 27 29.63 48.22 4.44
N LYS A 28 30.47 49.13 3.93
CA LYS A 28 30.54 49.42 2.48
C LYS A 28 31.40 48.35 1.79
N ASP A 29 30.75 47.36 1.18
CA ASP A 29 31.37 46.34 0.29
C ASP A 29 32.66 45.70 0.82
N CYS A 30 32.68 45.31 2.09
CA CYS A 30 33.81 44.62 2.69
C CYS A 30 33.62 43.10 2.56
N LEU A 31 34.46 42.45 1.76
CA LEU A 31 34.72 41.02 1.93
C LEU A 31 35.56 40.84 3.20
N LEU A 32 35.06 40.12 4.20
CA LEU A 32 35.88 39.70 5.34
C LEU A 32 36.55 38.39 4.97
N ASN A 33 37.87 38.41 4.71
CA ASN A 33 38.65 37.24 4.30
C ASN A 33 38.06 36.47 3.09
N GLY A 34 37.42 37.18 2.15
CA GLY A 34 36.78 36.58 0.96
C GLY A 34 35.33 36.15 1.14
N VAL A 35 34.73 36.32 2.32
CA VAL A 35 33.30 36.09 2.58
C VAL A 35 32.54 37.41 2.54
N ALA A 36 31.39 37.43 1.87
CA ALA A 36 30.53 38.61 1.83
C ALA A 36 29.91 38.87 3.20
N VAL A 37 29.98 40.11 3.66
CA VAL A 37 29.25 40.57 4.86
C VAL A 37 27.80 40.83 4.47
N ASP A 38 26.88 40.40 5.31
CA ASP A 38 25.45 40.56 5.07
C ASP A 38 25.03 42.03 5.16
N LYS A 39 24.17 42.45 4.24
CA LYS A 39 23.74 43.84 4.11
C LYS A 39 22.42 44.13 4.82
N ASN A 40 21.65 43.09 5.14
CA ASN A 40 20.29 43.21 5.65
C ASN A 40 20.26 43.15 7.19
N PHE A 41 21.20 42.44 7.80
CA PHE A 41 21.24 42.27 9.26
C PHE A 41 22.43 42.98 9.91
N ALA A 42 22.12 43.81 10.92
CA ALA A 42 23.09 44.28 11.91
C ALA A 42 22.85 43.58 13.25
N VAL A 43 23.88 42.91 13.78
CA VAL A 43 23.78 42.12 15.02
C VAL A 43 24.68 42.72 16.10
N GLN A 44 24.13 42.87 17.29
CA GLN A 44 24.85 43.32 18.47
C GLN A 44 24.54 42.43 19.68
N ALA A 45 25.52 42.20 20.53
CA ALA A 45 25.39 41.41 21.75
C ALA A 45 26.01 42.13 22.97
N ARG A 46 25.44 41.87 24.15
CA ARG A 46 25.98 42.30 25.45
C ARG A 46 25.67 41.28 26.56
N GLY A 47 26.48 41.27 27.62
CA GLY A 47 26.18 40.53 28.85
C GLY A 47 25.02 41.15 29.64
N PHE A 48 24.19 40.32 30.26
CA PHE A 48 23.04 40.71 31.08
C PHE A 48 23.48 41.18 32.47
N GLY A 49 22.73 42.12 33.04
CA GLY A 49 23.05 42.72 34.34
C GLY A 49 24.11 43.83 34.30
N GLN A 50 24.75 44.07 33.14
CA GLN A 50 25.45 45.32 32.88
C GLN A 50 24.37 46.39 32.61
N GLY A 51 24.43 47.56 33.28
CA GLY A 51 23.40 48.60 33.21
C GLY A 51 23.09 49.07 31.78
N ASP A 52 22.04 49.87 31.57
CA ASP A 52 21.63 50.31 30.22
C ASP A 52 22.74 51.07 29.43
N ASP A 53 23.78 51.54 30.12
CA ASP A 53 24.99 52.16 29.54
C ASP A 53 26.09 51.15 29.11
N SER A 54 25.86 49.84 29.22
CA SER A 54 26.83 48.80 28.81
C SER A 54 27.05 48.80 27.30
N ILE A 55 28.30 48.69 26.87
CA ILE A 55 28.68 48.76 25.44
C ILE A 55 28.19 47.52 24.70
N TRP A 56 27.36 47.73 23.67
CA TRP A 56 26.98 46.71 22.71
C TRP A 56 28.18 46.34 21.83
N THR A 57 28.47 45.05 21.72
CA THR A 57 29.52 44.52 20.85
C THR A 57 28.92 44.10 19.51
N SER A 58 29.44 44.62 18.41
CA SER A 58 29.00 44.23 17.08
C SER A 58 29.43 42.80 16.75
N VAL A 59 28.49 41.98 16.28
CA VAL A 59 28.74 40.64 15.76
C VAL A 59 28.60 40.69 14.24
N ILE A 60 29.60 40.18 13.52
CA ILE A 60 29.60 40.22 12.05
C ILE A 60 28.64 39.15 11.53
N ALA A 61 27.64 39.58 10.76
CA ALA A 61 26.81 38.68 9.95
C ALA A 61 27.43 38.55 8.56
N ILE A 62 27.64 37.31 8.11
CA ILE A 62 28.13 36.97 6.77
C ILE A 62 27.01 36.37 5.93
N THR A 63 27.08 36.56 4.62
CA THR A 63 26.12 36.00 3.67
C THR A 63 26.57 34.62 3.20
N THR A 64 25.65 33.65 3.23
CA THR A 64 25.78 32.40 2.49
C THR A 64 24.55 32.12 1.62
N HIS A 65 24.59 31.05 0.82
CA HIS A 65 23.53 30.68 -0.10
C HIS A 65 22.95 29.33 0.25
N VAL A 66 21.63 29.30 0.27
CA VAL A 66 20.79 28.11 0.39
C VAL A 66 19.90 27.99 -0.84
N ALA A 67 19.21 26.88 -1.02
CA ALA A 67 18.44 26.71 -2.25
C ALA A 67 17.16 25.88 -2.10
N GLY A 68 16.09 26.37 -2.74
CA GLY A 68 14.85 25.63 -2.93
C GLY A 68 14.72 25.09 -4.35
N ALA A 69 13.97 24.01 -4.53
CA ALA A 69 13.77 23.39 -5.84
C ALA A 69 12.71 24.14 -6.67
N ASN A 70 13.05 24.47 -7.93
CA ASN A 70 12.10 25.01 -8.90
C ASN A 70 11.72 23.95 -9.94
N THR A 71 10.62 23.25 -9.68
CA THR A 71 10.14 22.16 -10.54
C THR A 71 9.62 22.63 -11.91
N THR A 72 9.26 23.92 -12.06
CA THR A 72 8.78 24.46 -13.35
C THR A 72 9.91 24.76 -14.33
N ARG A 73 11.11 25.06 -13.81
CA ARG A 73 12.30 25.38 -14.62
C ARG A 73 13.39 24.33 -14.57
N ASN A 74 13.24 23.32 -13.70
CA ASN A 74 14.26 22.30 -13.43
C ASN A 74 15.59 22.91 -12.94
N GLU A 75 15.48 23.85 -12.01
CA GLU A 75 16.59 24.66 -11.48
C GLU A 75 16.52 24.78 -9.94
N PHE A 76 17.61 25.21 -9.32
CA PHE A 76 17.65 25.60 -7.91
C PHE A 76 17.48 27.11 -7.78
N ASN A 77 16.44 27.55 -7.08
CA ASN A 77 16.31 28.95 -6.69
C ASN A 77 17.27 29.20 -5.53
N LYS A 78 18.29 30.03 -5.75
CA LYS A 78 19.26 30.39 -4.70
C LYS A 78 18.76 31.56 -3.88
N TYR A 79 18.87 31.44 -2.57
CA TYR A 79 18.52 32.48 -1.60
C TYR A 79 19.74 32.85 -0.78
N SER A 80 19.92 34.15 -0.54
CA SER A 80 20.98 34.66 0.31
C SER A 80 20.46 34.78 1.74
N ILE A 81 21.14 34.15 2.69
CA ILE A 81 20.83 34.17 4.12
C ILE A 81 22.02 34.70 4.92
N ALA A 82 21.74 35.21 6.13
CA ALA A 82 22.76 35.69 7.03
C ALA A 82 23.14 34.62 8.06
N VAL A 83 24.43 34.53 8.38
CA VAL A 83 25.00 33.71 9.45
C VAL A 83 25.90 34.58 10.31
N ALA A 84 25.69 34.58 11.62
CA ALA A 84 26.51 35.29 12.59
C ALA A 84 26.94 34.31 13.68
N SER A 85 28.18 34.41 14.14
CA SER A 85 28.70 33.56 15.21
C SER A 85 29.40 34.41 16.26
N SER A 86 29.15 34.11 17.53
CA SER A 86 29.72 34.80 18.68
C SER A 86 30.15 33.77 19.74
N SER A 87 31.22 34.08 20.46
CA SER A 87 31.69 33.28 21.61
C SER A 87 31.56 34.16 22.85
N ILE A 88 30.87 33.66 23.89
CA ILE A 88 30.60 34.45 25.11
C ILE A 88 31.00 33.60 26.34
N PRO A 89 31.70 34.17 27.34
CA PRO A 89 32.04 33.44 28.55
C PRO A 89 30.78 33.17 29.38
N VAL A 90 30.47 31.91 29.65
CA VAL A 90 29.39 31.49 30.56
C VAL A 90 29.92 30.41 31.49
N ASP A 91 29.73 30.58 32.81
CA ASP A 91 30.06 29.56 33.81
C ASP A 91 28.89 28.58 33.97
N ASN A 92 29.12 27.30 33.65
CA ASN A 92 28.30 26.11 33.95
C ASN A 92 26.78 26.20 33.66
N LEU A 93 26.27 25.52 32.61
CA LEU A 93 25.09 24.63 32.66
C LEU A 93 24.60 24.14 31.28
N LEU A 94 24.32 22.83 31.22
CA LEU A 94 23.41 22.05 30.36
C LEU A 94 22.81 22.71 29.11
N SER A 95 23.17 22.13 27.97
CA SER A 95 22.46 22.19 26.68
C SER A 95 20.94 22.15 26.86
N SER A 96 20.24 23.11 26.29
CA SER A 96 18.89 22.87 25.78
C SER A 96 18.49 23.85 24.66
N ARG A 97 17.63 23.32 23.79
CA ARG A 97 16.53 23.97 23.06
C ARG A 97 16.83 25.20 22.21
N TYR A 98 16.67 24.96 20.91
CA TYR A 98 16.51 25.91 19.83
C TYR A 98 15.02 26.28 19.75
N ASP A 99 14.71 27.56 19.58
CA ASP A 99 13.38 28.01 19.16
C ASP A 99 13.58 28.91 17.94
N ALA A 100 12.85 28.66 16.85
CA ALA A 100 12.73 29.64 15.77
C ALA A 100 11.98 30.87 16.29
N ILE A 101 12.63 32.04 16.27
CA ILE A 101 12.00 33.30 16.68
C ILE A 101 11.47 34.00 15.43
N THR A 102 10.15 34.17 15.35
CA THR A 102 9.47 34.79 14.19
C THR A 102 8.94 36.20 14.54
N PRO A 103 9.78 37.26 14.49
CA PRO A 103 9.32 38.62 14.74
C PRO A 103 8.44 39.14 13.59
N LYS A 104 7.37 39.87 13.93
CA LYS A 104 6.50 40.56 12.95
C LYS A 104 7.05 41.92 12.47
N SER A 105 8.09 42.43 13.13
CA SER A 105 8.75 43.70 12.81
C SER A 105 10.13 43.78 13.47
N MET A 106 11.10 44.39 12.81
CA MET A 106 12.44 44.72 13.35
C MET A 106 12.44 46.16 13.89
N PRO A 107 13.30 46.53 14.87
CA PRO A 107 14.34 45.73 15.52
C PRO A 107 13.80 44.76 16.59
N GLN A 108 14.43 43.58 16.70
CA GLN A 108 14.11 42.58 17.71
C GLN A 108 15.20 42.53 18.78
N ARG A 109 14.78 42.62 20.05
CA ARG A 109 15.64 42.36 21.21
C ARG A 109 15.16 41.10 21.91
N PHE A 110 16.10 40.22 22.22
CA PHE A 110 15.83 39.00 22.97
C PHE A 110 17.01 38.67 23.86
N THR A 111 16.83 37.64 24.67
CA THR A 111 17.64 37.38 25.84
C THR A 111 17.86 35.86 25.90
N LEU A 112 19.12 35.44 25.83
CA LEU A 112 19.52 34.03 25.89
C LEU A 112 20.11 33.74 27.26
N ASP A 113 19.60 32.74 27.95
CA ASP A 113 20.08 32.34 29.28
C ASP A 113 21.29 31.41 29.22
N ARG A 114 21.62 30.89 28.04
CA ARG A 114 22.83 30.10 27.75
C ARG A 114 23.22 30.17 26.26
N PRO A 115 24.40 29.67 25.88
CA PRO A 115 24.81 29.56 24.48
C PRO A 115 23.96 28.53 23.74
N VAL A 116 23.33 28.98 22.65
CA VAL A 116 22.46 28.18 21.77
C VAL A 116 22.57 28.70 20.35
N ASP A 117 22.26 27.86 19.35
CA ASP A 117 22.02 28.38 18.00
C ASP A 117 20.56 28.86 17.90
N VAL A 118 20.30 29.88 17.11
CA VAL A 118 18.97 30.46 16.93
C VAL A 118 18.78 30.84 15.47
N ILE A 119 17.59 30.59 14.93
CA ILE A 119 17.15 31.18 13.67
C ILE A 119 16.16 32.31 13.93
N LEU A 120 16.39 33.45 13.30
CA LEU A 120 15.48 34.59 13.27
C LEU A 120 14.88 34.66 11.87
N GLU A 121 13.60 34.30 11.74
CA GLU A 121 12.87 34.35 10.46
C GLU A 121 12.05 35.63 10.37
N ILE A 122 12.32 36.45 9.35
CA ILE A 122 11.54 37.66 9.13
C ILE A 122 10.22 37.28 8.43
N ASN A 123 9.09 37.65 9.04
CA ASN A 123 7.75 37.40 8.48
C ASN A 123 7.42 35.92 8.21
N ASP A 124 7.96 34.97 9.00
CA ASP A 124 7.79 33.51 8.78
C ASP A 124 8.36 33.03 7.43
N ASP A 125 9.36 33.75 6.92
CA ASP A 125 10.10 33.41 5.70
C ASP A 125 11.51 32.91 6.02
N LYS A 126 11.70 31.58 6.00
CA LYS A 126 13.00 30.93 6.18
C LYS A 126 14.05 31.40 5.16
N TRP A 127 13.65 31.96 4.02
CA TRP A 127 14.58 32.51 3.01
C TRP A 127 15.07 33.92 3.36
N GLN A 128 14.42 34.59 4.31
CA GLN A 128 14.81 35.87 4.90
C GLN A 128 15.16 35.68 6.37
N ALA A 129 16.26 34.95 6.61
CA ALA A 129 16.63 34.53 7.95
C ALA A 129 18.07 34.92 8.34
N LEU A 130 18.23 35.20 9.63
CA LEU A 130 19.52 35.30 10.31
C LEU A 130 19.72 34.08 11.20
N HIS A 131 20.81 33.34 10.95
CA HIS A 131 21.25 32.22 11.78
C HIS A 131 22.31 32.75 12.74
N LEU A 132 22.05 32.62 14.02
CA LEU A 132 22.91 33.16 15.06
C LEU A 132 23.44 32.02 15.92
N PHE A 133 24.75 31.86 15.95
CA PHE A 133 25.44 30.81 16.66
C PHE A 133 26.15 31.37 17.88
N VAL A 134 25.70 30.99 19.07
CA VAL A 134 26.33 31.43 20.32
C VAL A 134 27.07 30.25 20.92
N ASN A 135 28.39 30.37 21.01
CA ASN A 135 29.29 29.30 21.44
C ASN A 135 29.72 29.50 22.88
N GLU A 136 29.84 28.40 23.61
CA GLU A 136 30.60 28.33 24.85
C GLU A 136 32.10 28.55 24.58
N ILE A 137 32.80 29.10 25.57
CA ILE A 137 34.26 29.17 25.55
C ILE A 137 34.76 27.93 26.28
N ASP A 138 35.37 27.00 25.56
CA ASP A 138 36.11 25.90 26.17
C ASP A 138 37.47 26.40 26.68
N PRO A 139 37.70 26.48 28.01
CA PRO A 139 38.97 26.93 28.56
C PRO A 139 40.10 25.91 28.38
N GLU A 140 39.77 24.64 28.13
CA GLU A 140 40.70 23.53 27.93
C GLU A 140 40.94 23.22 26.43
N ALA A 141 40.36 24.03 25.52
CA ALA A 141 40.49 23.83 24.09
C ALA A 141 41.97 23.72 23.68
N PRO A 142 42.33 22.72 22.86
CA PRO A 142 43.72 22.49 22.49
C PRO A 142 44.25 23.69 21.71
N ARG A 143 45.41 24.18 22.13
CA ARG A 143 46.07 25.32 21.49
C ARG A 143 46.66 24.91 20.15
N ALA A 144 46.94 25.89 19.30
CA ALA A 144 47.49 25.69 17.96
C ALA A 144 48.79 24.87 17.90
N ASP A 145 49.50 24.75 19.04
CA ASP A 145 50.75 24.02 19.24
C ASP A 145 50.57 22.64 19.89
N SER A 146 49.34 22.15 20.07
CA SER A 146 49.07 20.82 20.65
C SER A 146 49.56 19.70 19.74
N GLU A 147 50.23 18.68 20.30
CA GLU A 147 50.70 17.52 19.51
C GLU A 147 49.53 16.70 18.96
N GLY A 148 49.66 16.22 17.72
CA GLY A 148 48.63 15.44 17.05
C GLY A 148 47.43 16.24 16.52
N LEU A 149 47.47 17.58 16.63
CA LEU A 149 46.42 18.47 16.16
C LEU A 149 46.77 19.12 14.81
N CYS A 150 45.81 19.15 13.89
CA CYS A 150 45.83 20.06 12.75
C CYS A 150 44.95 21.26 13.05
N TYR A 151 45.57 22.37 13.49
CA TYR A 151 44.87 23.58 13.86
C TYR A 151 44.62 24.48 12.65
N PHE A 152 43.35 24.82 12.42
CA PHE A 152 42.94 25.83 11.46
C PHE A 152 42.49 27.07 12.23
N GLY A 153 43.28 28.15 12.17
CA GLY A 153 42.95 29.39 12.86
C GLY A 153 41.70 30.07 12.31
N GLN A 154 41.19 31.06 13.05
CA GLN A 154 40.05 31.88 12.65
C GLN A 154 40.27 32.50 11.26
N GLY A 155 39.41 32.17 10.29
CA GLY A 155 39.52 32.62 8.91
C GLY A 155 38.84 31.65 7.93
N VAL A 156 38.88 31.98 6.64
CA VAL A 156 38.46 31.05 5.58
C VAL A 156 39.63 30.11 5.29
N ASN A 157 39.44 28.83 5.59
CA ASN A 157 40.45 27.80 5.39
C ASN A 157 40.12 26.99 4.11
N ASN A 158 40.97 27.11 3.09
CA ASN A 158 40.87 26.35 1.82
C ASN A 158 41.92 25.22 1.76
N GLY A 159 42.40 24.75 2.91
CA GLY A 159 43.53 23.82 3.00
C GLY A 159 43.12 22.36 2.92
N ASN A 160 43.85 21.55 2.14
CA ASN A 160 43.80 20.09 2.22
C ASN A 160 44.80 19.62 3.27
N VAL A 161 44.33 18.93 4.30
CA VAL A 161 45.19 18.28 5.30
C VAL A 161 45.02 16.77 5.11
N TYR A 162 46.14 16.11 4.80
CA TYR A 162 46.34 14.72 4.34
C TYR A 162 46.30 14.48 2.82
N ALA A 163 47.23 13.62 2.39
CA ALA A 163 47.57 13.35 1.00
C ALA A 163 46.37 12.84 0.19
N PRO A 164 46.32 13.11 -1.14
CA PRO A 164 45.29 12.54 -2.00
C PRO A 164 45.32 11.02 -1.89
N SER A 165 44.15 10.41 -1.65
CA SER A 165 43.96 8.98 -1.87
C SER A 165 44.47 8.65 -3.27
N ALA A 166 45.17 7.52 -3.43
CA ALA A 166 45.69 7.07 -4.70
C ALA A 166 44.59 6.61 -5.69
N SER A 167 43.32 6.59 -5.28
CA SER A 167 42.16 6.25 -6.13
C SER A 167 41.52 7.49 -6.76
N GLN A 168 40.94 7.33 -7.96
CA GLN A 168 40.03 8.32 -8.54
C GLN A 168 38.79 8.40 -7.64
N LYS A 169 38.69 9.48 -6.87
CA LYS A 169 37.53 9.70 -6.00
C LYS A 169 36.28 10.01 -6.85
N PRO A 170 35.10 9.50 -6.47
CA PRO A 170 33.84 9.99 -6.98
C PRO A 170 33.72 11.50 -6.81
N ARG A 171 33.05 12.17 -7.76
CA ARG A 171 32.92 13.63 -7.77
C ARG A 171 32.24 14.16 -6.50
N GLU A 172 31.32 13.37 -5.95
CA GLU A 172 30.53 13.70 -4.77
C GLU A 172 31.38 13.81 -3.50
N LEU A 173 32.53 13.11 -3.44
CA LEU A 173 33.45 13.15 -2.31
C LEU A 173 34.51 14.27 -2.42
N ASP A 174 34.57 14.97 -3.55
CA ASP A 174 35.61 15.96 -3.86
C ASP A 174 35.15 17.42 -3.65
N GLY A 175 33.86 17.63 -3.37
CA GLY A 175 33.23 18.97 -3.24
C GLY A 175 32.89 19.41 -1.82
N GLY A 176 33.26 18.62 -0.81
CA GLY A 176 32.90 18.79 0.60
C GLY A 176 33.84 19.65 1.43
N ALA A 177 33.45 19.92 2.69
CA ALA A 177 34.30 20.60 3.65
C ALA A 177 35.29 19.65 4.33
N ILE A 178 34.83 18.44 4.73
CA ILE A 178 35.65 17.43 5.39
C ILE A 178 35.31 16.06 4.82
N LEU A 179 36.29 15.33 4.30
CA LEU A 179 36.13 13.92 3.91
C LEU A 179 36.88 13.03 4.91
N ILE A 180 36.16 12.09 5.51
CA ILE A 180 36.75 11.03 6.36
C ILE A 180 36.68 9.72 5.59
N GLU A 181 37.79 9.30 5.01
CA GLU A 181 37.88 8.09 4.20
C GLU A 181 38.72 7.02 4.90
N ARG A 182 38.15 5.83 5.12
CA ARG A 182 38.84 4.64 5.66
C ARG A 182 39.66 4.91 6.92
N SER A 183 39.12 5.75 7.78
CA SER A 183 39.83 6.30 8.94
C SER A 183 39.20 5.85 10.24
N LYS A 184 39.98 5.89 11.32
CA LYS A 184 39.52 5.51 12.67
C LYS A 184 39.88 6.55 13.71
N THR A 185 39.02 6.72 14.71
CA THR A 185 39.26 7.61 15.86
C THR A 185 39.43 9.05 15.41
N ILE A 186 38.36 9.63 14.87
CA ILE A 186 38.33 11.01 14.36
C ILE A 186 37.34 11.82 15.19
N LEU A 187 37.76 13.01 15.62
CA LEU A 187 36.91 14.02 16.23
C LEU A 187 36.79 15.21 15.27
N VAL A 188 35.57 15.60 14.94
CA VAL A 188 35.25 16.85 14.25
C VAL A 188 34.44 17.70 15.22
N GLU A 189 34.98 18.84 15.65
CA GLU A 189 34.36 19.66 16.67
C GLU A 189 34.26 21.13 16.24
N SER A 190 33.09 21.75 16.43
CA SER A 190 32.87 23.20 16.31
C SER A 190 33.24 23.79 14.93
N VAL A 191 33.00 23.05 13.85
CA VAL A 191 33.26 23.49 12.47
C VAL A 191 31.98 24.04 11.83
N THR A 192 32.08 25.18 11.13
CA THR A 192 31.00 25.72 10.29
C THR A 192 31.38 25.69 8.81
N SER A 193 30.67 24.87 8.04
CA SER A 193 30.75 24.81 6.59
C SER A 193 29.70 25.72 5.96
N LEU A 194 30.14 26.67 5.14
CA LEU A 194 29.24 27.69 4.58
C LEU A 194 28.83 27.40 3.13
N ARG A 195 29.64 26.68 2.35
CA ARG A 195 29.51 26.62 0.88
C ARG A 195 30.02 25.30 0.29
N SER A 196 29.50 24.17 0.75
CA SER A 196 29.80 22.89 0.10
C SER A 196 29.15 22.82 -1.28
N PHE A 197 29.89 22.30 -2.27
CA PHE A 197 29.42 22.11 -3.64
C PHE A 197 28.94 20.67 -3.91
N SER A 198 29.12 19.79 -2.93
CA SER A 198 28.55 18.46 -2.82
C SER A 198 28.35 18.13 -1.34
N PHE A 199 28.53 16.86 -0.92
CA PHE A 199 28.40 16.40 0.46
C PHE A 199 29.32 17.18 1.40
N SER A 200 28.79 17.76 2.47
CA SER A 200 29.56 18.65 3.35
C SER A 200 30.58 17.88 4.19
N LEU A 201 30.15 16.77 4.80
CA LEU A 201 30.96 15.91 5.63
C LEU A 201 30.68 14.42 5.32
N PRO A 202 31.20 13.89 4.20
CA PRO A 202 31.13 12.46 3.93
C PRO A 202 32.12 11.65 4.76
N ILE A 203 31.64 10.54 5.31
CA ILE A 203 32.40 9.53 6.04
C ILE A 203 32.20 8.21 5.32
N VAL A 204 33.28 7.64 4.79
CA VAL A 204 33.25 6.39 4.03
C VAL A 204 34.17 5.36 4.70
N GLU A 205 33.61 4.21 5.09
CA GLU A 205 34.28 3.15 5.86
C GLU A 205 34.96 3.67 7.15
N GLY A 206 34.31 4.63 7.82
CA GLY A 206 34.78 5.23 9.07
C GLY A 206 34.52 4.35 10.29
N GLN A 207 35.40 4.40 11.28
CA GLN A 207 35.19 3.76 12.59
C GLN A 207 35.52 4.68 13.76
N ASN A 208 34.68 4.69 14.79
CA ASN A 208 34.93 5.49 16.00
C ASN A 208 35.08 6.97 15.64
N VAL A 209 34.04 7.54 15.04
CA VAL A 209 34.01 8.94 14.59
C VAL A 209 33.05 9.72 15.47
N HIS A 210 33.50 10.84 16.00
CA HIS A 210 32.71 11.76 16.81
C HIS A 210 32.62 13.10 16.10
N ILE A 211 31.40 13.55 15.84
CA ILE A 211 31.07 14.85 15.27
C ILE A 211 30.29 15.61 16.34
N ASP A 212 30.83 16.74 16.78
CA ASP A 212 30.21 17.58 17.79
C ASP A 212 30.16 19.03 17.29
N ARG A 213 29.01 19.69 17.39
CA ARG A 213 28.84 21.09 16.97
C ARG A 213 29.25 21.37 15.51
N TYR A 214 28.97 20.44 14.61
CA TYR A 214 29.13 20.69 13.17
C TYR A 214 27.95 21.50 12.63
N ARG A 215 28.26 22.58 11.89
CA ARG A 215 27.25 23.45 11.28
C ARG A 215 27.43 23.46 9.77
N SER A 216 26.37 23.27 9.00
CA SER A 216 26.46 23.16 7.54
C SER A 216 25.40 23.98 6.81
N PHE A 217 25.84 24.62 5.72
CA PHE A 217 25.01 25.35 4.77
C PHE A 217 25.38 24.99 3.33
N SER A 218 24.38 24.68 2.52
CA SER A 218 24.55 24.35 1.10
C SER A 218 23.38 24.84 0.24
N GLY A 219 23.64 25.06 -1.05
CA GLY A 219 22.68 25.59 -2.03
C GLY A 219 22.92 25.09 -3.45
N TYR A 220 23.41 23.85 -3.58
CA TYR A 220 23.75 23.18 -4.83
C TYR A 220 23.14 21.76 -4.84
N GLY A 221 22.98 21.15 -6.00
CA GLY A 221 22.52 19.74 -6.06
C GLY A 221 23.51 18.80 -5.39
N ASN A 222 23.02 17.76 -4.71
CA ASN A 222 23.82 16.87 -3.86
C ASN A 222 24.57 17.63 -2.75
N GLY A 223 23.94 18.70 -2.26
CA GLY A 223 24.46 19.56 -1.21
C GLY A 223 24.17 19.00 0.18
N ASP A 224 24.47 17.74 0.42
CA ASP A 224 24.14 17.03 1.64
C ASP A 224 24.99 17.56 2.83
N GLY A 225 24.51 17.34 4.05
CA GLY A 225 25.18 17.70 5.29
C GLY A 225 26.22 16.66 5.70
N ILE A 226 25.80 15.70 6.52
CA ILE A 226 26.65 14.60 7.03
C ILE A 226 26.20 13.28 6.42
N ASP A 227 27.13 12.58 5.76
CA ASP A 227 26.85 11.33 5.06
C ASP A 227 27.70 10.20 5.61
N LEU A 228 27.08 9.07 5.95
CA LEU A 228 27.78 7.86 6.38
C LEU A 228 27.65 6.77 5.32
N PHE A 229 28.76 6.16 4.92
CA PHE A 229 28.76 4.99 4.03
C PHE A 229 29.58 3.87 4.68
N CYS A 230 28.95 2.74 5.00
CA CYS A 230 29.61 1.55 5.57
C CYS A 230 30.37 1.85 6.88
N CYS A 231 29.78 2.65 7.78
CA CYS A 231 30.44 3.16 8.98
C CYS A 231 30.08 2.38 10.24
N ARG A 232 30.97 2.41 11.25
CA ARG A 232 30.70 1.81 12.56
C ARG A 232 31.14 2.68 13.72
N ASP A 233 30.39 2.65 14.83
CA ASP A 233 30.72 3.42 16.04
C ASP A 233 30.82 4.93 15.73
N VAL A 234 29.72 5.55 15.32
CA VAL A 234 29.67 6.99 15.00
C VAL A 234 28.74 7.72 15.95
N LEU A 235 29.22 8.83 16.53
CA LEU A 235 28.44 9.76 17.34
C LEU A 235 28.36 11.10 16.62
N ILE A 236 27.15 11.59 16.38
CA ILE A 236 26.86 12.93 15.84
C ILE A 236 26.06 13.68 16.90
N GLU A 237 26.53 14.82 17.36
CA GLU A 237 25.81 15.60 18.36
C GLU A 237 25.92 17.12 18.24
N ASN A 238 24.92 17.83 18.78
CA ASN A 238 24.89 19.29 18.89
C ASN A 238 25.04 20.02 17.55
N CYS A 239 24.62 19.41 16.43
CA CYS A 239 24.83 19.93 15.08
C CYS A 239 23.67 20.81 14.59
N PHE A 240 23.97 21.80 13.73
CA PHE A 240 22.97 22.61 13.02
C PHE A 240 23.15 22.47 11.50
N LEU A 241 22.17 21.90 10.81
CA LEU A 241 22.31 21.53 9.41
C LEU A 241 21.18 22.14 8.58
N ARG A 242 21.52 23.10 7.71
CA ARG A 242 20.60 23.68 6.73
C ARG A 242 21.12 23.41 5.32
N ASN A 243 20.59 22.36 4.70
CA ASN A 243 21.17 21.83 3.48
C ASN A 243 20.13 21.77 2.35
N SER A 244 20.60 21.93 1.12
CA SER A 244 19.78 21.82 -0.09
C SER A 244 19.50 20.38 -0.51
N ASP A 245 20.03 19.40 0.20
CA ASP A 245 19.77 17.97 0.04
C ASP A 245 19.67 17.35 1.46
N ASP A 246 20.03 16.08 1.65
CA ASP A 246 19.93 15.41 2.95
C ASP A 246 20.77 16.12 4.02
N THR A 247 20.20 16.39 5.21
CA THR A 247 21.01 16.93 6.32
C THR A 247 21.84 15.83 6.96
N ILE A 248 21.25 14.67 7.27
CA ILE A 248 21.97 13.49 7.75
C ILE A 248 21.51 12.24 7.01
N ALA A 249 22.45 11.58 6.33
CA ALA A 249 22.17 10.37 5.59
C ALA A 249 23.06 9.18 6.05
N ILE A 250 22.42 8.03 6.26
CA ILE A 250 23.06 6.78 6.65
C ILE A 250 22.88 5.78 5.50
N TYR A 251 23.95 5.60 4.74
CA TYR A 251 24.04 4.76 3.57
C TYR A 251 24.89 3.50 3.79
N GLY A 252 24.69 2.52 2.91
CA GLY A 252 25.47 1.29 2.84
C GLY A 252 26.46 1.38 1.69
N HIS A 253 26.64 0.29 0.96
CA HIS A 253 27.54 0.24 -0.19
C HIS A 253 27.26 1.32 -1.22
N ARG A 254 28.33 2.01 -1.58
CA ARG A 254 28.39 2.89 -2.73
C ARG A 254 29.81 2.84 -3.31
N TRP A 255 29.91 2.85 -4.64
CA TRP A 255 31.17 2.84 -5.37
C TRP A 255 32.07 1.66 -4.97
N GLU A 256 33.26 1.93 -4.42
CA GLU A 256 34.26 0.95 -4.00
C GLU A 256 34.30 0.74 -2.47
N TYR A 257 33.27 1.22 -1.75
CA TYR A 257 33.14 1.10 -0.31
C TYR A 257 32.09 0.05 0.05
N PHE A 258 32.39 -0.80 1.03
CA PHE A 258 31.57 -1.97 1.35
C PHE A 258 31.49 -2.20 2.86
N GLY A 259 30.35 -2.70 3.32
CA GLY A 259 30.20 -3.15 4.70
C GLY A 259 28.88 -2.73 5.32
N ASP A 260 28.53 -3.44 6.39
CA ASP A 260 27.39 -3.10 7.23
C ASP A 260 27.62 -1.75 7.93
N THR A 261 26.56 -0.96 8.07
CA THR A 261 26.57 0.27 8.86
C THR A 261 25.94 -0.01 10.22
N ASN A 262 26.67 0.18 11.32
CA ASN A 262 26.17 -0.20 12.64
C ASN A 262 26.67 0.67 13.80
N ASN A 263 25.88 0.73 14.88
CA ASN A 263 26.20 1.50 16.08
C ASN A 263 26.37 3.00 15.77
N ILE A 264 25.30 3.63 15.32
CA ILE A 264 25.24 5.06 14.97
C ILE A 264 24.35 5.78 15.99
N ARG A 265 24.86 6.86 16.58
CA ARG A 265 24.11 7.72 17.51
C ARG A 265 24.06 9.14 16.97
N ILE A 266 22.87 9.73 16.94
CA ILE A 266 22.62 11.12 16.53
C ILE A 266 21.84 11.80 17.66
N GLN A 267 22.34 12.89 18.23
CA GLN A 267 21.67 13.55 19.35
C GLN A 267 21.79 15.08 19.44
N GLY A 268 20.72 15.77 19.84
CA GLY A 268 20.76 17.22 20.08
C GLY A 268 20.98 18.03 18.80
N CYS A 269 20.42 17.62 17.67
CA CYS A 269 20.65 18.27 16.38
C CYS A 269 19.43 19.05 15.88
N THR A 270 19.70 20.17 15.20
CA THR A 270 18.68 21.01 14.56
C THR A 270 18.83 20.95 13.04
N LEU A 271 17.78 20.53 12.37
CA LEU A 271 17.78 20.19 10.95
C LEU A 271 16.77 21.07 10.19
N LEU A 272 17.22 21.67 9.10
CA LEU A 272 16.41 22.48 8.20
C LEU A 272 16.71 22.08 6.75
N PRO A 273 16.13 20.96 6.26
CA PRO A 273 16.30 20.55 4.88
C PRO A 273 15.46 21.43 3.94
N ASP A 274 16.12 22.04 2.96
CA ASP A 274 15.45 22.89 1.99
C ASP A 274 14.77 22.08 0.86
N ILE A 275 15.18 20.81 0.62
CA ILE A 275 14.64 19.96 -0.47
C ILE A 275 14.44 18.47 -0.09
N ALA A 276 15.46 17.77 0.42
CA ALA A 276 15.47 16.30 0.52
C ALA A 276 15.12 15.78 1.91
N TYR A 277 16.04 15.24 2.73
CA TYR A 277 15.68 14.64 4.03
C TYR A 277 16.36 15.28 5.26
N PRO A 278 15.65 15.43 6.40
CA PRO A 278 16.32 15.65 7.67
C PRO A 278 17.13 14.41 8.07
N ILE A 279 16.47 13.24 8.10
CA ILE A 279 17.09 11.97 8.47
C ILE A 279 16.73 10.90 7.44
N GLN A 280 17.76 10.33 6.81
CA GLN A 280 17.64 9.28 5.82
C GLN A 280 18.47 8.05 6.21
N VAL A 281 17.87 6.85 6.19
CA VAL A 281 18.57 5.57 6.42
C VAL A 281 18.24 4.59 5.30
N GLY A 282 19.26 3.99 4.68
CA GLY A 282 19.10 2.93 3.69
C GLY A 282 19.42 3.39 2.26
N THR A 283 18.50 3.25 1.31
CA THR A 283 18.63 3.50 -0.13
C THR A 283 19.73 2.67 -0.81
N HIS A 284 20.99 2.99 -0.57
CA HIS A 284 22.15 2.43 -1.26
C HIS A 284 22.69 1.19 -0.54
N GLY A 285 22.98 0.14 -1.31
CA GLY A 285 23.44 -1.15 -0.80
C GLY A 285 24.04 -2.03 -1.88
N ASN A 286 24.38 -3.26 -1.50
CA ASN A 286 25.01 -4.23 -2.38
C ASN A 286 24.15 -5.50 -2.55
N PRO A 287 23.38 -5.63 -3.65
CA PRO A 287 22.56 -6.82 -3.86
C PRO A 287 23.36 -8.11 -4.01
N ALA A 288 24.61 -8.03 -4.49
CA ALA A 288 25.47 -9.21 -4.64
C ALA A 288 26.01 -9.71 -3.29
N LYS A 289 26.12 -8.83 -2.31
CA LYS A 289 26.51 -9.14 -0.94
C LYS A 289 25.68 -8.28 0.03
N PRO A 290 24.42 -8.68 0.30
CA PRO A 290 23.45 -7.86 1.03
C PRO A 290 23.97 -7.38 2.39
N GLU A 291 23.71 -6.10 2.69
CA GLU A 291 24.21 -5.42 3.88
C GLU A 291 23.09 -5.16 4.90
N THR A 292 23.49 -4.85 6.12
CA THR A 292 22.60 -4.61 7.26
C THR A 292 22.92 -3.28 7.93
N PHE A 293 21.87 -2.53 8.24
CA PHE A 293 21.89 -1.32 9.05
C PHE A 293 21.37 -1.71 10.43
N SER A 294 22.16 -1.55 11.49
CA SER A 294 21.76 -2.03 12.82
C SER A 294 22.22 -1.15 13.96
N ASN A 295 21.43 -1.11 15.04
CA ASN A 295 21.74 -0.35 16.25
C ASN A 295 21.92 1.15 15.94
N ILE A 296 20.85 1.77 15.42
CA ILE A 296 20.80 3.20 15.11
C ILE A 296 19.94 3.89 16.16
N HIS A 297 20.50 4.90 16.82
CA HIS A 297 19.81 5.69 17.83
C HIS A 297 19.81 7.16 17.44
N VAL A 298 18.63 7.73 17.23
CA VAL A 298 18.41 9.14 16.99
C VAL A 298 17.62 9.69 18.18
N SER A 299 18.13 10.73 18.85
CA SER A 299 17.46 11.33 20.00
C SER A 299 17.53 12.84 19.98
N ASP A 300 16.54 13.55 20.54
CA ASP A 300 16.61 15.01 20.72
C ASP A 300 16.89 15.78 19.41
N ILE A 301 16.01 15.60 18.40
CA ILE A 301 16.10 16.29 17.10
C ILE A 301 15.01 17.34 16.90
N ASP A 302 15.40 18.55 16.48
CA ASP A 302 14.48 19.61 16.06
C ASP A 302 14.50 19.75 14.54
N VAL A 303 13.35 19.57 13.88
CA VAL A 303 13.18 19.81 12.44
C VAL A 303 12.38 21.09 12.26
N LEU A 304 13.04 22.16 11.79
CA LEU A 304 12.47 23.52 11.78
C LEU A 304 11.43 23.72 10.66
N ASP A 305 11.72 23.24 9.46
CA ASP A 305 10.78 23.15 8.33
C ASP A 305 11.25 22.04 7.39
N HIS A 306 10.31 21.40 6.69
CA HIS A 306 10.60 20.43 5.65
C HIS A 306 9.75 20.65 4.41
N GLU A 307 10.42 20.92 3.30
CA GLU A 307 9.83 21.12 1.98
C GLU A 307 10.49 20.20 0.95
N GLY A 308 9.70 19.37 0.26
CA GLY A 308 10.22 18.45 -0.76
C GLY A 308 9.15 18.07 -1.77
N ASN A 309 9.50 17.98 -3.05
CA ASN A 309 8.52 17.76 -4.14
C ASN A 309 8.51 16.33 -4.71
N GLN A 310 9.36 15.44 -4.20
CA GLN A 310 9.53 14.09 -4.74
C GLN A 310 8.61 13.06 -4.07
N MET A 311 7.36 12.91 -4.53
CA MET A 311 6.36 12.02 -3.88
C MET A 311 6.80 10.58 -3.58
N TRP A 312 7.74 10.03 -4.34
CA TRP A 312 8.27 8.68 -4.09
C TRP A 312 9.31 8.61 -2.97
N TYR A 313 9.84 9.76 -2.53
CA TYR A 313 11.00 10.02 -1.66
C TYR A 313 10.72 11.28 -0.78
N GLN A 314 9.78 11.21 0.19
CA GLN A 314 9.23 12.39 0.88
C GLN A 314 8.99 12.17 2.40
N GLY A 315 9.92 11.62 3.17
CA GLY A 315 9.76 11.47 4.63
C GLY A 315 10.66 12.39 5.45
N CYS A 316 10.09 13.09 6.42
CA CYS A 316 10.86 13.80 7.46
C CYS A 316 11.75 12.81 8.24
N ILE A 317 11.19 11.66 8.60
CA ILE A 317 11.92 10.51 9.13
C ILE A 317 11.83 9.37 8.12
N SER A 318 12.95 9.04 7.47
CA SER A 318 12.98 8.08 6.36
C SER A 318 13.84 6.85 6.65
N LEU A 319 13.22 5.67 6.62
CA LEU A 319 13.86 4.35 6.70
C LEU A 319 13.52 3.58 5.42
N ASN A 320 14.48 3.40 4.54
CA ASN A 320 14.23 3.12 3.14
C ASN A 320 15.11 1.95 2.68
N ALA A 321 14.73 0.72 3.02
CA ALA A 321 15.49 -0.46 2.65
C ALA A 321 15.40 -0.71 1.13
N GLY A 322 16.50 -0.47 0.41
CA GLY A 322 16.70 -0.79 -1.01
C GLY A 322 17.95 -1.63 -1.22
N ASP A 323 18.21 -2.11 -2.43
CA ASP A 323 19.44 -2.85 -2.77
C ASP A 323 19.76 -4.08 -1.90
N GLU A 324 18.72 -4.87 -1.57
CA GLU A 324 18.80 -6.00 -0.65
C GLU A 324 19.26 -5.61 0.78
N ASN A 325 19.21 -4.34 1.15
CA ASN A 325 19.52 -3.94 2.52
C ASN A 325 18.46 -4.43 3.52
N LEU A 326 18.91 -4.74 4.73
CA LEU A 326 18.07 -4.95 5.90
C LEU A 326 18.30 -3.82 6.89
N ILE A 327 17.24 -3.13 7.31
CA ILE A 327 17.31 -2.14 8.39
C ILE A 327 16.74 -2.78 9.65
N GLN A 328 17.47 -2.74 10.75
CA GLN A 328 16.98 -3.29 12.02
C GLN A 328 17.48 -2.55 13.26
N ASP A 329 16.76 -2.72 14.36
CA ASP A 329 17.17 -2.25 15.69
C ASP A 329 17.42 -0.72 15.70
N VAL A 330 16.34 0.02 15.41
CA VAL A 330 16.35 1.48 15.29
C VAL A 330 15.49 2.12 16.39
N LEU A 331 16.06 3.05 17.14
CA LEU A 331 15.35 3.88 18.10
C LEU A 331 15.42 5.33 17.63
N ILE A 332 14.27 5.96 17.43
CA ILE A 332 14.16 7.38 17.14
C ILE A 332 13.27 7.97 18.22
N GLU A 333 13.85 8.73 19.14
CA GLU A 333 13.14 9.30 20.28
C GLU A 333 13.31 10.81 20.42
N ASP A 334 12.34 11.46 21.04
CA ASP A 334 12.36 12.90 21.29
C ASP A 334 12.64 13.67 19.99
N VAL A 335 11.67 13.70 19.06
CA VAL A 335 11.78 14.49 17.81
C VAL A 335 10.67 15.52 17.74
N ARG A 336 10.99 16.79 17.49
CA ARG A 336 9.99 17.85 17.27
C ARG A 336 10.09 18.36 15.84
N VAL A 337 8.97 18.31 15.14
CA VAL A 337 8.82 18.83 13.78
C VAL A 337 7.98 20.10 13.87
N GLU A 338 8.64 21.25 13.80
CA GLU A 338 7.99 22.55 13.95
C GLU A 338 7.08 22.89 12.76
N LYS A 339 7.47 22.48 11.55
CA LYS A 339 6.75 22.82 10.33
C LYS A 339 6.99 21.79 9.25
N ILE A 340 5.94 21.38 8.56
CA ILE A 340 6.02 20.71 7.27
C ILE A 340 5.39 21.64 6.24
N THR A 341 6.21 22.20 5.35
CA THR A 341 5.72 22.93 4.19
C THR A 341 5.07 21.98 3.19
N THR A 342 5.76 20.91 2.77
CA THR A 342 5.22 19.93 1.80
C THR A 342 6.01 18.63 1.82
N VAL A 343 5.66 17.64 2.64
CA VAL A 343 6.23 16.26 2.68
C VAL A 343 5.35 15.32 3.54
N GLN A 344 5.77 14.06 3.74
CA GLN A 344 5.23 13.11 4.73
C GLN A 344 6.05 13.17 6.03
N LEU A 345 5.42 12.85 7.17
CA LEU A 345 6.14 12.75 8.45
C LEU A 345 7.04 11.50 8.49
N PHE A 346 6.50 10.31 8.18
CA PHE A 346 7.25 9.06 8.13
C PHE A 346 7.28 8.44 6.73
N ASN A 347 8.45 7.98 6.29
CA ASN A 347 8.59 7.15 5.09
C ASN A 347 9.43 5.90 5.41
N ILE A 348 8.76 4.81 5.78
CA ILE A 348 9.36 3.55 6.24
C ILE A 348 9.03 2.46 5.22
N ARG A 349 9.96 2.09 4.34
CA ARG A 349 9.64 1.23 3.20
C ARG A 349 10.74 0.22 2.89
N ALA A 350 10.35 -1.04 2.75
CA ALA A 350 11.10 -1.97 1.92
C ALA A 350 10.71 -1.72 0.46
N MET A 351 11.65 -1.22 -0.35
CA MET A 351 11.32 -0.70 -1.69
C MET A 351 12.39 -1.00 -2.73
N LYS A 352 11.99 -0.87 -3.99
CA LYS A 352 12.89 -0.75 -5.14
C LYS A 352 12.62 0.59 -5.82
N ASN A 353 13.42 1.60 -5.51
CA ASN A 353 13.41 2.86 -6.25
C ASN A 353 14.28 2.70 -7.52
N ARG A 354 13.67 2.75 -8.70
CA ARG A 354 14.37 2.55 -9.98
C ARG A 354 15.41 3.62 -10.33
N ILE A 355 15.39 4.77 -9.66
CA ILE A 355 16.35 5.87 -9.84
C ILE A 355 17.63 5.60 -9.03
N TRP A 356 17.47 5.20 -7.77
CA TRP A 356 18.58 5.15 -6.80
C TRP A 356 19.05 3.75 -6.44
N THR A 357 18.25 2.73 -6.74
CA THR A 357 18.46 1.34 -6.33
C THR A 357 18.31 0.38 -7.51
N THR A 358 19.03 -0.72 -7.46
CA THR A 358 19.07 -1.80 -8.45
C THR A 358 18.23 -3.01 -8.04
N ALA A 359 18.03 -3.24 -6.74
CA ALA A 359 17.19 -4.29 -6.17
C ALA A 359 16.26 -3.79 -5.05
N GLN A 360 15.27 -4.60 -4.69
CA GLN A 360 14.38 -4.33 -3.56
C GLN A 360 15.06 -4.60 -2.21
N GLY A 361 14.70 -3.88 -1.15
CA GLY A 361 15.18 -4.16 0.20
C GLY A 361 14.74 -5.54 0.72
N ARG A 362 15.48 -6.08 1.69
CA ARG A 362 15.15 -7.35 2.39
C ARG A 362 14.08 -7.17 3.47
N GLY A 363 13.95 -5.96 4.02
CA GLY A 363 12.96 -5.65 5.05
C GLY A 363 13.43 -4.58 6.02
N ILE A 364 12.52 -4.20 6.91
CA ILE A 364 12.79 -3.30 8.03
C ILE A 364 12.21 -3.94 9.29
N ARG A 365 12.95 -3.99 10.40
CA ARG A 365 12.44 -4.60 11.64
C ARG A 365 12.89 -3.91 12.92
N ASN A 366 12.13 -4.07 14.01
CA ASN A 366 12.50 -3.58 15.34
C ASN A 366 12.77 -2.08 15.36
N VAL A 367 11.76 -1.28 15.04
CA VAL A 367 11.85 0.19 15.05
C VAL A 367 10.97 0.74 16.16
N THR A 368 11.53 1.61 16.99
CA THR A 368 10.79 2.34 18.04
C THR A 368 10.82 3.83 17.74
N LEU A 369 9.64 4.44 17.65
CA LEU A 369 9.41 5.86 17.41
C LEU A 369 8.78 6.45 18.67
N ARG A 370 9.56 7.16 19.50
CA ARG A 370 9.13 7.62 20.82
C ARG A 370 9.14 9.15 20.94
N ASN A 371 8.16 9.74 21.63
CA ASN A 371 8.11 11.17 21.92
C ASN A 371 8.30 12.05 20.67
N ILE A 372 7.57 11.73 19.59
CA ILE A 372 7.61 12.48 18.34
C ILE A 372 6.45 13.47 18.32
N GLU A 373 6.70 14.73 17.99
CA GLU A 373 5.71 15.81 17.95
C GLU A 373 5.74 16.55 16.61
N LEU A 374 4.57 16.75 15.98
CA LEU A 374 4.39 17.58 14.78
C LEU A 374 3.40 18.71 15.06
N ASP A 375 3.81 19.95 14.81
CA ASP A 375 2.93 21.13 14.87
C ASP A 375 2.15 21.30 13.55
N LEU A 376 0.85 21.06 13.60
CA LEU A 376 -0.05 21.21 12.44
C LEU A 376 -0.46 22.66 12.19
N ASP A 377 -0.43 23.54 13.18
CA ASP A 377 -0.88 24.92 13.03
C ASP A 377 0.12 25.75 12.21
N ARG A 378 1.41 25.40 12.31
CA ARG A 378 2.49 25.99 11.50
C ARG A 378 2.68 25.29 10.16
N SER A 379 2.25 24.04 10.03
CA SER A 379 2.40 23.24 8.82
C SER A 379 1.44 23.68 7.69
N LYS A 380 1.82 23.41 6.45
CA LYS A 380 1.00 23.69 5.25
C LYS A 380 0.37 22.42 4.71
N LEU A 381 1.11 21.62 3.93
CA LEU A 381 0.60 20.40 3.32
C LEU A 381 1.38 19.18 3.83
N VAL A 382 0.77 18.45 4.75
CA VAL A 382 1.32 17.19 5.27
C VAL A 382 0.71 16.02 4.49
N TYR A 383 1.52 15.33 3.69
CA TYR A 383 1.10 14.14 2.96
C TYR A 383 0.99 12.92 3.89
N PRO A 384 0.18 11.91 3.51
CA PRO A 384 0.13 10.67 4.25
C PRO A 384 1.49 9.97 4.33
N SER A 385 1.94 9.69 5.55
CA SER A 385 3.07 8.84 5.88
C SER A 385 2.92 7.45 5.27
N GLN A 386 4.04 6.80 4.95
CA GLN A 386 4.04 5.48 4.31
C GLN A 386 4.84 4.48 5.14
N ILE A 387 4.21 3.38 5.52
CA ILE A 387 4.88 2.25 6.18
C ILE A 387 4.60 0.96 5.39
N LEU A 388 5.51 0.57 4.51
CA LEU A 388 5.24 -0.39 3.44
C LEU A 388 6.30 -1.50 3.36
N GLY A 389 5.88 -2.76 3.55
CA GLY A 389 6.67 -3.90 3.09
C GLY A 389 6.60 -4.05 1.56
N TYR A 390 7.54 -4.79 0.97
CA TYR A 390 7.60 -4.97 -0.49
C TYR A 390 6.74 -6.15 -0.97
N ASP A 391 6.85 -7.28 -0.26
CA ASP A 391 6.08 -8.51 -0.47
C ASP A 391 6.05 -9.33 0.84
N PHE A 392 5.37 -10.49 0.85
CA PHE A 392 5.26 -11.35 2.04
C PHE A 392 6.60 -11.86 2.60
N SER A 393 7.68 -11.79 1.83
CA SER A 393 9.04 -12.17 2.24
C SER A 393 9.91 -10.98 2.65
N ARG A 394 9.50 -9.75 2.32
CA ARG A 394 10.27 -8.50 2.48
C ARG A 394 9.46 -7.48 3.25
N LYS A 395 9.24 -7.79 4.52
CA LYS A 395 8.28 -7.10 5.38
C LYS A 395 8.86 -5.85 6.04
N VAL A 396 7.95 -5.02 6.53
CA VAL A 396 8.23 -4.05 7.59
C VAL A 396 7.60 -4.62 8.86
N GLU A 397 8.39 -5.02 9.85
CA GLU A 397 7.90 -5.76 11.02
C GLU A 397 8.31 -5.11 12.35
N ASN A 398 7.49 -5.23 13.38
CA ASN A 398 7.80 -4.73 14.73
C ASN A 398 8.17 -3.22 14.77
N ILE A 399 7.26 -2.39 14.24
CA ILE A 399 7.32 -0.93 14.36
C ILE A 399 6.42 -0.52 15.53
N SER A 400 6.95 0.29 16.45
CA SER A 400 6.24 0.78 17.63
C SER A 400 6.25 2.30 17.71
N PHE A 401 5.13 2.88 18.12
CA PHE A 401 4.98 4.30 18.38
C PHE A 401 4.67 4.51 19.86
N GLU A 402 5.42 5.38 20.52
CA GLU A 402 5.26 5.71 21.94
C GLU A 402 5.13 7.23 22.09
N ASN A 403 4.03 7.74 22.63
CA ASN A 403 3.82 9.19 22.84
C ASN A 403 4.02 10.04 21.56
N LEU A 404 3.39 9.62 20.45
CA LEU A 404 3.30 10.41 19.23
C LEU A 404 2.29 11.54 19.42
N LYS A 405 2.63 12.78 19.07
CA LYS A 405 1.74 13.95 19.16
C LYS A 405 1.63 14.65 17.82
N ILE A 406 0.42 14.89 17.36
CA ILE A 406 0.16 15.62 16.11
C ILE A 406 -0.84 16.74 16.40
N GLY A 407 -0.45 18.00 16.13
CA GLY A 407 -1.29 19.17 16.41
C GLY A 407 -1.71 19.27 17.88
N GLY A 408 -0.77 19.00 18.80
CA GLY A 408 -1.02 19.00 20.25
C GLY A 408 -1.83 17.80 20.77
N LYS A 409 -2.31 16.90 19.91
CA LYS A 409 -3.06 15.71 20.31
C LYS A 409 -2.14 14.50 20.41
N CYS A 410 -2.17 13.81 21.55
CA CYS A 410 -1.51 12.51 21.69
C CYS A 410 -2.25 11.46 20.87
N ILE A 411 -1.53 10.82 19.97
CA ILE A 411 -1.98 9.76 19.07
C ILE A 411 -1.67 8.41 19.70
N GLN A 412 -2.73 7.65 19.96
CA GLN A 412 -2.64 6.33 20.55
C GLN A 412 -3.94 5.55 20.28
N ASP A 413 -3.88 4.22 20.36
CA ASP A 413 -5.04 3.34 20.10
C ASP A 413 -6.25 3.65 20.97
N GLY A 414 -6.02 4.06 22.21
CA GLY A 414 -7.06 4.41 23.18
C GLY A 414 -7.55 5.85 23.15
N MET A 415 -7.13 6.69 22.18
CA MET A 415 -7.54 8.09 22.13
C MET A 415 -9.04 8.25 21.81
N GLU A 416 -9.66 9.34 22.27
CA GLU A 416 -11.04 9.65 21.94
C GLU A 416 -11.17 10.00 20.45
N LYS A 417 -11.91 9.17 19.70
CA LYS A 417 -12.17 9.33 18.27
C LYS A 417 -13.52 8.71 17.88
N PRO A 418 -14.18 9.21 16.80
CA PRO A 418 -15.28 8.50 16.17
C PRO A 418 -14.84 7.10 15.79
N ARG A 419 -15.69 6.10 16.00
CA ARG A 419 -15.27 4.71 15.87
C ARG A 419 -14.89 4.28 14.46
N TRP A 420 -15.41 4.98 13.44
CA TRP A 420 -15.07 4.77 12.03
C TRP A 420 -13.77 5.44 11.59
N TYR A 421 -13.09 6.19 12.47
CA TYR A 421 -11.73 6.67 12.23
C TYR A 421 -10.73 5.70 12.86
N MET A 422 -9.74 5.26 12.10
CA MET A 422 -8.55 4.60 12.61
C MET A 422 -7.62 5.61 13.29
N VAL A 423 -6.72 5.14 14.15
CA VAL A 423 -5.67 6.01 14.74
C VAL A 423 -4.80 6.61 13.65
N SER A 424 -4.56 5.85 12.58
CA SER A 424 -3.89 6.26 11.34
C SER A 424 -4.68 7.27 10.50
N ASP A 425 -5.89 7.68 10.89
CA ASP A 425 -6.57 8.81 10.25
C ASP A 425 -6.22 10.14 10.95
N TYR A 426 -5.72 10.07 12.19
CA TYR A 426 -5.24 11.24 12.95
C TYR A 426 -3.74 11.49 12.76
N VAL A 427 -3.02 10.51 12.20
CA VAL A 427 -1.70 10.67 11.59
C VAL A 427 -1.93 10.26 10.14
N PRO A 428 -2.05 11.15 9.15
CA PRO A 428 -2.32 10.73 7.78
C PRO A 428 -1.23 9.70 7.40
N MET A 429 -1.60 8.42 7.28
CA MET A 429 -0.64 7.32 7.21
C MET A 429 -1.26 6.12 6.49
N PHE A 430 -0.48 5.49 5.62
CA PHE A 430 -0.85 4.30 4.88
C PHE A 430 0.10 3.14 5.21
N LEU A 431 -0.48 2.02 5.65
CA LEU A 431 0.19 0.74 5.86
C LEU A 431 -0.33 -0.27 4.83
N ASN A 432 0.57 -1.05 4.21
CA ASN A 432 0.17 -2.12 3.30
C ASN A 432 0.17 -3.50 3.98
N GLU A 433 -0.29 -4.52 3.25
CA GLU A 433 -0.45 -5.91 3.69
C GLU A 433 0.87 -6.66 4.03
N HIS A 434 2.01 -6.00 3.86
CA HIS A 434 3.34 -6.55 4.14
C HIS A 434 4.00 -5.88 5.36
N THR A 435 3.23 -5.09 6.11
CA THR A 435 3.64 -4.46 7.35
C THR A 435 3.06 -5.22 8.54
N ASP A 436 3.91 -5.95 9.27
CA ASP A 436 3.57 -6.70 10.48
C ASP A 436 3.76 -5.80 11.71
N ASN A 437 2.72 -5.11 12.17
CA ASN A 437 2.80 -4.39 13.45
C ASN A 437 2.74 -5.39 14.61
N GLY A 438 3.91 -5.76 15.12
CA GLY A 438 4.13 -6.59 16.32
C GLY A 438 3.61 -6.01 17.64
N VAL A 439 2.85 -4.92 17.64
CA VAL A 439 2.27 -4.34 18.87
C VAL A 439 0.78 -3.97 18.74
N LEU A 440 0.22 -3.80 17.54
CA LEU A 440 -1.22 -3.52 17.39
C LEU A 440 -2.10 -4.80 17.43
N TRP A 441 -1.55 -5.97 17.08
CA TRP A 441 -2.33 -7.21 16.97
C TRP A 441 -2.09 -8.20 18.12
N GLN A 442 -0.90 -8.24 18.72
CA GLN A 442 -0.57 -9.20 19.78
C GLN A 442 -1.03 -8.77 21.18
N GLN A 443 -0.94 -7.48 21.53
CA GLN A 443 -1.40 -6.99 22.85
C GLN A 443 -2.94 -6.96 22.96
N LEU A 444 -3.65 -6.79 21.84
CA LEU A 444 -5.10 -6.91 21.79
C LEU A 444 -5.53 -8.37 22.00
N TRP A 445 -4.82 -9.33 21.38
CA TRP A 445 -5.12 -10.76 21.52
C TRP A 445 -4.78 -11.29 22.91
N ASP A 446 -3.63 -10.90 23.47
CA ASP A 446 -3.19 -11.34 24.80
C ASP A 446 -4.02 -10.75 25.93
N ARG A 447 -4.52 -9.51 25.83
CA ARG A 447 -5.46 -8.94 26.82
C ARG A 447 -6.86 -9.57 26.73
N ILE A 448 -7.30 -9.96 25.54
CA ILE A 448 -8.56 -10.70 25.35
C ILE A 448 -8.46 -12.12 25.95
N HIS A 449 -7.27 -12.72 25.98
CA HIS A 449 -7.07 -14.07 26.51
C HIS A 449 -6.67 -14.09 28.00
N THR A 450 -6.13 -13.00 28.55
CA THR A 450 -5.75 -12.91 29.98
C THR A 450 -6.84 -12.30 30.87
N ALA A 451 -7.83 -11.59 30.33
CA ALA A 451 -8.96 -11.06 31.13
C ALA A 451 -9.96 -12.13 31.61
N ASN A 452 -9.72 -13.42 31.33
CA ASN A 452 -10.64 -14.51 31.67
C ASN A 452 -10.20 -15.42 32.82
N ASN A 453 -9.14 -15.13 33.57
CA ASN A 453 -8.79 -15.96 34.73
C ASN A 453 -8.17 -15.15 35.88
N ASP A 454 -9.02 -14.67 36.79
CA ASP A 454 -8.66 -14.41 38.18
C ASP A 454 -8.89 -15.68 39.00
N VAL A 455 -7.85 -16.43 39.37
CA VAL A 455 -7.67 -17.04 40.71
C VAL A 455 -6.17 -17.21 41.02
N SER A 456 -5.83 -16.86 42.26
CA SER A 456 -4.54 -16.78 42.94
C SER A 456 -3.74 -18.11 43.13
N PRO A 457 -2.49 -18.02 43.65
CA PRO A 457 -1.39 -18.95 43.40
C PRO A 457 -1.27 -20.06 44.46
N ASP A 458 -0.93 -21.28 44.03
CA ASP A 458 0.09 -22.12 44.67
C ASP A 458 0.22 -23.50 43.99
N SER A 459 1.45 -24.02 44.03
CA SER A 459 1.89 -25.39 43.70
C SER A 459 1.99 -25.80 42.21
N ALA A 460 3.22 -25.73 41.67
CA ALA A 460 3.96 -26.88 41.16
C ALA A 460 5.14 -26.41 40.30
N ILE A 461 6.30 -26.22 40.94
CA ILE A 461 7.59 -26.22 40.26
C ILE A 461 7.82 -27.64 39.75
N GLY A 462 7.67 -27.84 38.44
CA GLY A 462 7.96 -29.08 37.73
C GLY A 462 8.86 -28.76 36.53
N ASN A 463 10.11 -29.21 36.63
CA ASN A 463 11.30 -28.78 35.88
C ASN A 463 11.18 -28.91 34.34
N LEU A 464 11.16 -27.76 33.63
CA LEU A 464 11.21 -27.65 32.15
C LEU A 464 12.41 -28.39 31.51
N TYR A 465 13.45 -28.66 32.31
CA TYR A 465 14.64 -29.38 31.89
C TYR A 465 14.35 -30.85 31.54
N GLU A 466 13.45 -31.53 32.27
CA GLU A 466 13.11 -32.93 32.01
C GLU A 466 12.29 -33.11 30.72
N GLN A 467 11.41 -32.15 30.41
CA GLN A 467 10.66 -32.15 29.15
C GLN A 467 11.56 -31.88 27.94
N THR A 468 12.62 -31.08 28.13
CA THR A 468 13.60 -30.77 27.09
C THR A 468 14.51 -31.97 26.80
N GLU A 469 14.89 -32.74 27.81
CA GLU A 469 15.72 -33.96 27.63
C GLU A 469 14.93 -35.14 27.03
N GLN A 470 13.63 -35.28 27.35
CA GLN A 470 12.77 -36.26 26.68
C GLN A 470 12.58 -35.95 25.18
N LEU A 471 12.57 -34.68 24.80
CA LEU A 471 12.49 -34.25 23.41
C LEU A 471 13.80 -34.54 22.65
N LYS A 472 14.96 -34.31 23.28
CA LYS A 472 16.28 -34.64 22.70
C LYS A 472 16.47 -36.14 22.50
N GLN A 473 16.07 -36.98 23.48
CA GLN A 473 16.16 -38.44 23.33
C GLN A 473 15.26 -38.96 22.19
N ARG A 474 14.10 -38.35 21.94
CA ARG A 474 13.24 -38.70 20.80
C ARG A 474 13.82 -38.29 19.45
N LEU A 475 14.56 -37.18 19.40
CA LEU A 475 15.24 -36.70 18.18
C LEU A 475 16.49 -37.54 17.84
N ASP A 476 17.22 -38.02 18.85
CA ASP A 476 18.42 -38.86 18.64
C ASP A 476 18.10 -40.28 18.11
N VAL A 477 16.90 -40.80 18.42
CA VAL A 477 16.40 -42.08 17.87
C VAL A 477 16.00 -41.95 16.39
N LEU A 478 15.62 -40.75 15.94
CA LEU A 478 15.27 -40.47 14.53
C LEU A 478 16.51 -40.22 13.66
N GLY A 479 17.62 -39.75 14.23
CA GLY A 479 18.88 -39.50 13.51
C GLY A 479 19.69 -40.75 13.16
N ARG A 480 19.53 -41.87 13.88
CA ARG A 480 20.34 -43.08 13.70
C ARG A 480 19.86 -44.06 12.61
N LYS A 481 18.81 -43.71 11.85
CA LYS A 481 18.25 -44.59 10.80
C LYS A 481 18.66 -44.23 9.36
N ARG A 482 19.61 -43.31 9.19
CA ARG A 482 20.15 -42.90 7.88
C ARG A 482 21.67 -42.73 7.92
N SER A 483 22.40 -43.81 8.21
CA SER A 483 23.81 -43.93 7.81
C SER A 483 24.31 -45.37 8.05
N SER A 484 24.19 -46.22 7.03
CA SER A 484 25.04 -47.39 6.85
C SER A 484 25.04 -47.72 5.36
N ASP A 485 26.15 -47.40 4.69
CA ASP A 485 26.89 -48.29 3.77
C ASP A 485 27.82 -47.44 2.86
N ASP A 486 29.10 -47.41 3.27
CA ASP A 486 30.41 -47.40 2.60
C ASP A 486 30.72 -46.45 1.41
N ASP A 487 31.70 -45.52 1.48
CA ASP A 487 33.19 -45.65 1.33
C ASP A 487 33.63 -46.04 -0.11
N ASP A 488 34.61 -45.46 -0.81
CA ASP A 488 35.92 -44.92 -0.40
C ASP A 488 36.61 -44.19 -1.60
N THR A 489 37.72 -43.48 -1.31
CA THR A 489 38.87 -43.06 -2.14
C THR A 489 39.05 -41.60 -2.56
N THR A 490 40.35 -41.25 -2.61
CA THR A 490 40.99 -40.02 -2.13
C THR A 490 41.79 -39.27 -3.21
N ASP A 491 42.01 -37.98 -2.93
CA ASP A 491 43.24 -37.18 -3.13
C ASP A 491 43.60 -36.42 -4.44
N SER A 492 43.83 -35.11 -4.22
CA SER A 492 44.94 -34.25 -4.69
C SER A 492 45.01 -33.60 -6.11
N LEU A 493 45.06 -32.25 -6.08
CA LEU A 493 46.01 -31.29 -6.68
C LEU A 493 46.31 -31.19 -8.22
N GLN A 494 46.12 -29.95 -8.71
CA GLN A 494 46.96 -29.14 -9.62
C GLN A 494 46.93 -29.26 -11.18
N ARG A 495 46.54 -28.12 -11.78
CA ARG A 495 47.19 -27.31 -12.86
C ARG A 495 47.57 -27.92 -14.24
N SER A 496 47.07 -27.24 -15.28
CA SER A 496 47.78 -26.76 -16.51
C SER A 496 47.74 -27.56 -17.86
N LYS A 497 47.00 -26.98 -18.82
CA LYS A 497 47.29 -26.66 -20.26
C LYS A 497 47.69 -27.72 -21.32
N ARG A 498 46.99 -27.57 -22.47
CA ARG A 498 47.33 -27.74 -23.92
C ARG A 498 47.39 -29.16 -24.51
N ARG A 499 46.48 -29.54 -25.43
CA ARG A 499 46.48 -29.41 -26.94
C ARG A 499 47.51 -30.37 -27.60
N ARG A 500 47.31 -31.11 -28.71
CA ARG A 500 46.46 -31.09 -29.92
C ARG A 500 46.78 -32.41 -30.69
N THR A 501 45.89 -33.07 -31.44
CA THR A 501 45.70 -33.07 -32.93
C THR A 501 45.02 -34.41 -33.29
N SER A 502 44.32 -34.69 -34.39
CA SER A 502 43.56 -33.97 -35.44
C SER A 502 43.23 -35.05 -36.50
N THR A 503 42.01 -35.08 -37.05
CA THR A 503 41.65 -35.47 -38.45
C THR A 503 40.12 -35.40 -38.55
N ASN A 504 39.56 -34.27 -39.00
CA ASN A 504 39.04 -34.02 -40.37
C ASN A 504 37.91 -35.00 -40.77
N ALA A 505 36.73 -34.60 -41.24
CA ALA A 505 36.10 -33.30 -41.45
C ALA A 505 34.62 -33.56 -41.78
N HIS A 506 33.69 -32.87 -41.13
CA HIS A 506 32.49 -32.35 -41.78
C HIS A 506 32.00 -31.15 -40.96
N VAL A 507 32.20 -29.97 -41.53
CA VAL A 507 31.56 -28.74 -41.08
C VAL A 507 30.10 -28.84 -41.49
N SER A 508 29.21 -28.81 -40.51
CA SER A 508 27.84 -28.32 -40.69
C SER A 508 27.56 -27.44 -39.49
N THR A 509 27.52 -26.15 -39.80
CA THR A 509 26.95 -25.03 -39.03
C THR A 509 26.12 -25.45 -37.83
N ALA A 510 26.54 -25.01 -36.63
CA ALA A 510 25.69 -24.95 -35.46
C ALA A 510 24.38 -24.24 -35.85
N GLN A 511 23.27 -24.98 -35.82
CA GLN A 511 21.97 -24.38 -35.96
C GLN A 511 21.70 -23.51 -34.72
N PRO A 512 21.19 -22.28 -34.92
CA PRO A 512 20.61 -21.50 -33.83
C PRO A 512 19.51 -22.34 -33.19
N LEU A 513 19.37 -22.27 -31.86
CA LEU A 513 18.13 -22.67 -31.21
C LEU A 513 16.99 -21.91 -31.89
N HIS A 514 16.27 -22.64 -32.73
CA HIS A 514 15.12 -22.15 -33.45
C HIS A 514 14.14 -21.59 -32.44
N ASN A 515 13.70 -20.34 -32.67
CA ASN A 515 12.36 -19.91 -32.34
C ASN A 515 11.40 -21.04 -32.72
N SER A 516 10.84 -21.75 -31.75
CA SER A 516 9.54 -22.35 -31.97
C SER A 516 8.57 -21.18 -31.99
N SER A 517 8.18 -20.78 -33.20
CA SER A 517 6.94 -20.05 -33.39
C SER A 517 5.85 -20.69 -32.52
N LEU A 518 5.04 -19.85 -31.88
CA LEU A 518 3.69 -20.22 -31.47
C LEU A 518 2.88 -20.56 -32.73
N ASP A 519 3.22 -21.65 -33.41
CA ASP A 519 2.25 -22.34 -34.26
C ASP A 519 1.34 -23.10 -33.31
N SER A 520 0.30 -22.41 -32.84
CA SER A 520 -0.93 -23.09 -32.47
C SER A 520 -1.30 -23.96 -33.67
N SER A 521 -1.17 -25.28 -33.57
CA SER A 521 -1.87 -26.16 -34.49
C SER A 521 -3.34 -25.78 -34.38
N MET A 522 -3.84 -24.99 -35.34
CA MET A 522 -5.22 -24.51 -35.28
C MET A 522 -6.10 -25.75 -35.30
N LEU A 523 -7.01 -25.84 -34.34
CA LEU A 523 -7.99 -26.91 -34.33
C LEU A 523 -8.73 -26.88 -35.68
N PRO A 524 -9.09 -28.03 -36.26
CA PRO A 524 -9.94 -28.07 -37.44
C PRO A 524 -11.17 -27.17 -37.25
N ALA A 525 -11.55 -26.41 -38.28
CA ALA A 525 -12.59 -25.41 -38.16
C ALA A 525 -13.94 -26.00 -37.68
N ASP A 526 -14.25 -27.24 -38.08
CA ASP A 526 -15.43 -27.97 -37.63
C ASP A 526 -15.39 -28.30 -36.13
N LEU A 527 -14.20 -28.56 -35.58
CA LEU A 527 -14.00 -28.78 -34.16
C LEU A 527 -14.12 -27.48 -33.37
N GLU A 528 -13.54 -26.38 -33.85
CA GLU A 528 -13.75 -25.05 -33.25
C GLU A 528 -15.23 -24.67 -33.23
N ASP A 529 -15.96 -24.91 -34.32
CA ASP A 529 -17.39 -24.63 -34.42
C ASP A 529 -18.18 -25.45 -33.36
N ALA A 530 -17.83 -26.73 -33.15
CA ALA A 530 -18.43 -27.55 -32.10
C ALA A 530 -18.12 -27.02 -30.68
N LEU A 531 -16.91 -26.54 -30.44
CA LEU A 531 -16.53 -25.92 -29.15
C LEU A 531 -17.30 -24.61 -28.90
N VAL A 532 -17.58 -23.82 -29.94
CA VAL A 532 -18.40 -22.61 -29.83
C VAL A 532 -19.85 -22.95 -29.43
N GLU A 533 -20.40 -24.05 -29.94
CA GLU A 533 -21.74 -24.50 -29.54
C GLU A 533 -21.77 -24.98 -28.08
N LEU A 534 -20.70 -25.62 -27.59
CA LEU A 534 -20.53 -25.92 -26.16
C LEU A 534 -20.43 -24.64 -25.32
N PHE A 535 -19.74 -23.61 -25.81
CA PHE A 535 -19.68 -22.33 -25.11
C PHE A 535 -21.07 -21.71 -24.96
N TYR A 536 -21.86 -21.67 -26.03
CA TYR A 536 -23.20 -21.08 -25.99
C TYR A 536 -24.20 -21.85 -25.13
N SER A 537 -24.04 -23.17 -25.00
CA SER A 537 -24.93 -24.00 -24.18
C SER A 537 -24.49 -24.08 -22.71
N HIS A 538 -23.18 -24.09 -22.43
CA HIS A 538 -22.67 -24.30 -21.07
C HIS A 538 -22.25 -23.01 -20.34
N ILE A 539 -21.67 -22.04 -21.05
CA ILE A 539 -20.94 -20.92 -20.41
C ILE A 539 -21.62 -19.57 -20.65
N HIS A 540 -22.00 -19.28 -21.90
CA HIS A 540 -22.65 -18.02 -22.30
C HIS A 540 -23.88 -17.64 -21.48
N PRO A 541 -24.75 -18.59 -21.02
CA PRO A 541 -25.91 -18.23 -20.20
C PRO A 541 -25.53 -17.48 -18.91
N TRP A 542 -24.30 -17.65 -18.41
CA TRP A 542 -23.78 -17.01 -17.21
C TRP A 542 -22.89 -15.79 -17.49
N ILE A 543 -22.26 -15.74 -18.67
CA ILE A 543 -21.41 -14.63 -19.11
C ILE A 543 -21.82 -14.16 -20.52
N PRO A 544 -22.97 -13.47 -20.64
CA PRO A 544 -23.57 -13.15 -21.94
C PRO A 544 -22.85 -11.98 -22.62
N VAL A 545 -21.60 -12.17 -23.01
CA VAL A 545 -20.72 -11.11 -23.56
C VAL A 545 -20.58 -11.13 -25.08
N LEU A 546 -21.14 -12.14 -25.75
CA LEU A 546 -21.13 -12.29 -27.21
C LEU A 546 -22.55 -12.42 -27.77
N HIS A 547 -22.94 -11.57 -28.71
CA HIS A 547 -24.21 -11.74 -29.42
C HIS A 547 -24.14 -12.97 -30.34
N VAL A 548 -25.05 -13.93 -30.15
CA VAL A 548 -25.00 -15.26 -30.77
C VAL A 548 -25.07 -15.19 -32.29
N ARG A 549 -26.10 -14.53 -32.85
CA ARG A 549 -26.29 -14.44 -34.31
C ARG A 549 -25.13 -13.71 -35.01
N GLN A 550 -24.66 -12.63 -34.42
CA GLN A 550 -23.59 -11.81 -35.00
C GLN A 550 -22.24 -12.55 -34.96
N PHE A 551 -21.91 -13.22 -33.86
CA PHE A 551 -20.67 -13.97 -33.74
C PHE A 551 -20.64 -15.18 -34.70
N ARG A 552 -21.72 -15.96 -34.77
CA ARG A 552 -21.86 -17.07 -35.75
C ARG A 552 -21.74 -16.58 -37.19
N HIS A 553 -22.28 -15.40 -37.51
CA HIS A 553 -22.11 -14.80 -38.83
C HIS A 553 -20.64 -14.46 -39.11
N ARG A 554 -19.93 -13.82 -38.17
CA ARG A 554 -18.50 -13.49 -38.29
C ARG A 554 -17.62 -14.74 -38.48
N MET A 555 -17.94 -15.85 -37.81
CA MET A 555 -17.22 -17.12 -37.95
C MET A 555 -17.29 -17.73 -39.35
N ARG A 556 -18.36 -17.47 -40.11
CA ARG A 556 -18.54 -17.98 -41.48
C ARG A 556 -17.72 -17.21 -42.51
N ILE A 557 -17.26 -16.01 -42.18
CA ILE A 557 -16.48 -15.14 -43.06
C ILE A 557 -14.99 -15.30 -42.70
N PRO A 558 -14.14 -15.84 -43.59
CA PRO A 558 -12.74 -16.16 -43.25
C PRO A 558 -11.94 -14.98 -42.67
N GLU A 559 -12.12 -13.79 -43.24
CA GLU A 559 -11.44 -12.56 -42.83
C GLU A 559 -11.87 -12.08 -41.43
N GLU A 560 -13.16 -12.20 -41.10
CA GLU A 560 -13.69 -11.86 -39.78
C GLU A 560 -13.34 -12.93 -38.75
N ARG A 561 -13.31 -14.20 -39.14
CA ARG A 561 -12.87 -15.33 -38.29
C ARG A 561 -11.45 -15.11 -37.76
N GLN A 562 -10.55 -14.61 -38.60
CA GLN A 562 -9.20 -14.27 -38.19
C GLN A 562 -9.15 -13.13 -37.16
N LYS A 563 -10.06 -12.13 -37.26
CA LYS A 563 -10.12 -11.01 -36.32
C LYS A 563 -10.63 -11.41 -34.93
N ILE A 564 -11.44 -12.47 -34.85
CA ILE A 564 -11.96 -13.02 -33.58
C ILE A 564 -11.12 -14.17 -33.03
N LYS A 565 -9.92 -14.39 -33.56
CA LYS A 565 -9.06 -15.51 -33.17
C LYS A 565 -8.78 -15.57 -31.67
N THR A 566 -8.57 -14.43 -31.00
CA THR A 566 -8.36 -14.38 -29.54
C THR A 566 -9.58 -14.86 -28.76
N ILE A 567 -10.80 -14.52 -29.23
CA ILE A 567 -12.05 -15.02 -28.63
C ILE A 567 -12.20 -16.53 -28.87
N LEU A 568 -11.89 -17.01 -30.07
CA LEU A 568 -11.91 -18.46 -30.38
C LEU A 568 -10.91 -19.25 -29.52
N GLN A 569 -9.72 -18.68 -29.25
CA GLN A 569 -8.74 -19.26 -28.33
C GLN A 569 -9.28 -19.29 -26.89
N ALA A 570 -9.96 -18.23 -26.44
CA ALA A 570 -10.59 -18.20 -25.11
C ALA A 570 -11.69 -19.26 -25.00
N ILE A 571 -12.61 -19.33 -25.98
CA ILE A 571 -13.66 -20.35 -26.06
C ILE A 571 -13.04 -21.76 -26.01
N THR A 572 -11.98 -21.99 -26.80
CA THR A 572 -11.25 -23.26 -26.79
C THR A 572 -10.72 -23.58 -25.39
N SER A 573 -10.11 -22.60 -24.71
CA SER A 573 -9.55 -22.81 -23.37
C SER A 573 -10.60 -23.23 -22.32
N VAL A 574 -11.82 -22.69 -22.43
CA VAL A 574 -12.88 -22.91 -21.42
C VAL A 574 -13.83 -24.06 -21.75
N THR A 575 -13.87 -24.55 -22.99
CA THR A 575 -14.78 -25.63 -23.41
C THR A 575 -14.11 -26.96 -23.69
N LEU A 576 -12.77 -26.98 -23.82
CA LEU A 576 -12.02 -28.21 -24.14
C LEU A 576 -12.29 -29.38 -23.19
N HIS A 577 -12.56 -29.10 -21.91
CA HIS A 577 -12.85 -30.13 -20.91
C HIS A 577 -14.29 -30.67 -20.98
N LEU A 578 -15.18 -29.98 -21.70
CA LEU A 578 -16.59 -30.34 -21.88
C LEU A 578 -16.86 -31.11 -23.18
N SER A 579 -15.90 -31.17 -24.11
CA SER A 579 -16.09 -31.84 -25.40
C SER A 579 -15.69 -33.30 -25.32
N ASP A 580 -16.50 -34.20 -25.86
CA ASP A 580 -16.18 -35.64 -25.92
C ASP A 580 -15.50 -36.06 -27.25
N ASP A 581 -15.11 -35.09 -28.09
CA ASP A 581 -14.50 -35.39 -29.40
C ASP A 581 -13.17 -36.16 -29.23
N ALA A 582 -13.09 -37.33 -29.86
CA ALA A 582 -11.93 -38.22 -29.76
C ALA A 582 -10.64 -37.60 -30.33
N ARG A 583 -10.74 -36.62 -31.25
CA ARG A 583 -9.59 -35.93 -31.85
C ARG A 583 -8.80 -35.09 -30.85
N LEU A 584 -9.43 -34.73 -29.73
CA LEU A 584 -8.82 -33.92 -28.67
C LEU A 584 -7.85 -34.72 -27.78
N GLY A 585 -7.77 -36.03 -27.97
CA GLY A 585 -6.91 -36.92 -27.18
C GLY A 585 -7.43 -37.13 -25.76
N ASP A 586 -6.54 -37.63 -24.90
CA ASP A 586 -6.82 -37.89 -23.48
C ASP A 586 -7.02 -36.60 -22.64
N ALA A 587 -7.46 -36.78 -21.40
CA ALA A 587 -7.74 -35.67 -20.47
C ALA A 587 -6.50 -34.79 -20.20
N GLU A 588 -5.29 -35.36 -20.25
CA GLU A 588 -4.05 -34.61 -20.03
C GLU A 588 -3.74 -33.68 -21.21
N ASN A 589 -3.87 -34.19 -22.44
CA ASN A 589 -3.70 -33.40 -23.66
C ASN A 589 -4.73 -32.27 -23.75
N ARG A 590 -5.99 -32.54 -23.39
CA ARG A 590 -7.03 -31.50 -23.31
C ARG A 590 -6.68 -30.42 -22.31
N SER A 591 -6.22 -30.78 -21.11
CA SER A 591 -5.82 -29.80 -20.10
C SER A 591 -4.59 -28.99 -20.53
N ARG A 592 -3.62 -29.60 -21.22
CA ARG A 592 -2.42 -28.90 -21.71
C ARG A 592 -2.77 -27.90 -22.82
N SER A 593 -3.62 -28.30 -23.75
CA SER A 593 -4.12 -27.42 -24.82
C SER A 593 -4.96 -26.26 -24.28
N ALA A 594 -5.83 -26.54 -23.29
CA ALA A 594 -6.63 -25.52 -22.62
C ALA A 594 -5.74 -24.48 -21.91
N GLU A 595 -4.70 -24.94 -21.20
CA GLU A 595 -3.70 -24.06 -20.57
C GLU A 595 -2.98 -23.19 -21.59
N ALA A 596 -2.48 -23.79 -22.67
CA ALA A 596 -1.75 -23.08 -23.72
C ALA A 596 -2.62 -21.98 -24.36
N SER A 597 -3.87 -22.30 -24.69
CA SER A 597 -4.82 -21.31 -25.22
C SER A 597 -5.10 -20.18 -24.20
N ARG A 598 -5.27 -20.50 -22.92
CA ARG A 598 -5.49 -19.49 -21.87
C ARG A 598 -4.31 -18.53 -21.72
N GLN A 599 -3.08 -19.06 -21.70
CA GLN A 599 -1.87 -18.23 -21.60
C GLN A 599 -1.71 -17.32 -22.82
N ALA A 600 -2.01 -17.84 -24.02
CA ALA A 600 -1.97 -17.03 -25.24
C ALA A 600 -2.98 -15.87 -25.19
N VAL A 601 -4.21 -16.12 -24.69
CA VAL A 601 -5.23 -15.07 -24.53
C VAL A 601 -4.79 -14.01 -23.53
N ILE A 602 -4.25 -14.41 -22.38
CA ILE A 602 -3.78 -13.48 -21.35
C ILE A 602 -2.68 -12.57 -21.90
N LEU A 603 -1.65 -13.14 -22.54
CA LEU A 603 -0.55 -12.36 -23.11
C LEU A 603 -1.03 -11.38 -24.19
N GLN A 604 -1.83 -11.85 -25.15
CA GLN A 604 -2.35 -10.99 -26.23
C GLN A 604 -3.23 -9.86 -25.72
N SER A 605 -4.05 -10.14 -24.70
CA SER A 605 -4.98 -9.15 -24.14
C SER A 605 -4.29 -8.14 -23.22
N LEU A 606 -3.11 -8.47 -22.66
CA LEU A 606 -2.28 -7.51 -21.93
C LEU A 606 -1.53 -6.55 -22.86
N GLU A 607 -1.29 -6.92 -24.11
CA GLU A 607 -0.59 -6.09 -25.10
C GLU A 607 -1.52 -5.08 -25.82
N SER A 608 -2.85 -5.23 -25.71
CA SER A 608 -3.80 -4.37 -26.44
C SER A 608 -5.08 -4.06 -25.65
N PHE A 609 -5.52 -2.79 -25.69
CA PHE A 609 -6.79 -2.36 -25.09
C PHE A 609 -7.92 -2.50 -26.11
N SER A 610 -8.71 -3.57 -26.02
CA SER A 610 -9.86 -3.83 -26.90
C SER A 610 -11.04 -4.46 -26.17
N ALA A 611 -12.26 -4.23 -26.68
CA ALA A 611 -13.46 -4.88 -26.16
C ALA A 611 -13.42 -6.40 -26.36
N GLU A 612 -12.88 -6.86 -27.51
CA GLU A 612 -12.67 -8.28 -27.80
C GLU A 612 -11.65 -8.94 -26.86
N GLY A 613 -10.58 -8.23 -26.48
CA GLY A 613 -9.64 -8.68 -25.47
C GLY A 613 -10.30 -8.86 -24.10
N LEU A 614 -11.16 -7.92 -23.68
CA LEU A 614 -11.95 -8.06 -22.45
C LEU A 614 -12.94 -9.22 -22.53
N GLN A 615 -13.65 -9.42 -23.64
CA GLN A 615 -14.53 -10.58 -23.83
C GLN A 615 -13.78 -11.90 -23.65
N ALA A 616 -12.58 -12.00 -24.21
CA ALA A 616 -11.73 -13.18 -24.11
C ALA A 616 -11.20 -13.39 -22.67
N LEU A 617 -10.76 -12.32 -22.00
CA LEU A 617 -10.30 -12.39 -20.61
C LEU A 617 -11.43 -12.76 -19.63
N ILE A 618 -12.65 -12.25 -19.82
CA ILE A 618 -13.83 -12.60 -19.02
C ILE A 618 -14.05 -14.11 -19.03
N MET A 619 -13.97 -14.75 -20.20
CA MET A 619 -14.10 -16.21 -20.32
C MET A 619 -13.02 -16.93 -19.50
N CYS A 620 -11.75 -16.52 -19.66
CA CYS A 620 -10.62 -17.10 -18.92
C CYS A 620 -10.73 -16.88 -17.40
N ALA A 621 -11.24 -15.73 -16.97
CA ALA A 621 -11.46 -15.41 -15.55
C ALA A 621 -12.57 -16.29 -14.98
N PHE A 622 -13.71 -16.43 -15.68
CA PHE A 622 -14.82 -17.30 -15.29
C PHE A 622 -14.36 -18.75 -15.04
N ASP A 623 -13.60 -19.34 -15.97
CA ASP A 623 -13.02 -20.68 -15.82
C ASP A 623 -12.05 -20.77 -14.63
N THR A 624 -11.22 -19.75 -14.46
CA THR A 624 -10.20 -19.72 -13.39
C THR A 624 -10.83 -19.62 -12.00
N ILE A 625 -11.90 -18.84 -11.86
CA ILE A 625 -12.72 -18.77 -10.65
C ILE A 625 -13.39 -20.12 -10.38
N GLY A 626 -14.08 -20.70 -11.37
CA GLY A 626 -14.80 -21.98 -11.23
C GLY A 626 -13.88 -23.15 -10.90
N SER A 627 -12.68 -23.16 -11.47
CA SER A 627 -11.61 -24.12 -11.14
C SER A 627 -11.08 -23.98 -9.70
N GLY A 628 -11.46 -22.93 -8.97
CA GLY A 628 -11.01 -22.68 -7.60
C GLY A 628 -9.55 -22.22 -7.51
N ARG A 629 -9.05 -21.50 -8.54
CA ARG A 629 -7.71 -20.87 -8.59
C ARG A 629 -7.80 -19.38 -8.21
N GLY A 630 -8.19 -19.10 -6.96
CA GLY A 630 -8.49 -17.75 -6.45
C GLY A 630 -7.43 -16.68 -6.79
N PRO A 631 -6.18 -16.79 -6.32
CA PRO A 631 -5.14 -15.77 -6.54
C PRO A 631 -4.92 -15.42 -8.02
N SER A 632 -4.90 -16.43 -8.89
CA SER A 632 -4.71 -16.22 -10.33
C SER A 632 -5.91 -15.53 -10.99
N ALA A 633 -7.15 -15.84 -10.55
CA ALA A 633 -8.34 -15.17 -11.06
C ALA A 633 -8.34 -13.67 -10.73
N TRP A 634 -7.90 -13.31 -9.53
CA TRP A 634 -7.92 -11.91 -9.07
C TRP A 634 -6.94 -11.01 -9.82
N SER A 635 -5.77 -11.52 -10.21
CA SER A 635 -4.85 -10.76 -11.07
C SER A 635 -5.47 -10.46 -12.43
N ILE A 636 -6.25 -11.40 -12.99
CA ILE A 636 -6.94 -11.21 -14.27
C ILE A 636 -8.05 -10.16 -14.10
N VAL A 637 -8.93 -10.32 -13.10
CA VAL A 637 -10.03 -9.39 -12.82
C VAL A 637 -9.53 -7.98 -12.50
N GLY A 638 -8.53 -7.84 -11.63
CA GLY A 638 -7.94 -6.52 -11.33
C GLY A 638 -7.35 -5.83 -12.56
N SER A 639 -6.74 -6.59 -13.48
CA SER A 639 -6.27 -6.06 -14.76
C SER A 639 -7.43 -5.64 -15.67
N MET A 640 -8.47 -6.46 -15.78
CA MET A 640 -9.66 -6.16 -16.58
C MET A 640 -10.37 -4.89 -16.10
N ALA A 641 -10.52 -4.69 -14.79
CA ALA A 641 -11.10 -3.49 -14.21
C ALA A 641 -10.37 -2.19 -14.65
N ARG A 642 -9.02 -2.21 -14.69
CA ARG A 642 -8.25 -1.07 -15.20
C ARG A 642 -8.45 -0.86 -16.70
N THR A 643 -8.51 -1.93 -17.48
CA THR A 643 -8.81 -1.84 -18.92
C THR A 643 -10.22 -1.30 -19.18
N VAL A 644 -11.22 -1.71 -18.40
CA VAL A 644 -12.60 -1.19 -18.46
C VAL A 644 -12.64 0.32 -18.25
N GLU A 645 -11.92 0.85 -17.26
CA GLU A 645 -11.81 2.29 -17.01
C GLU A 645 -11.11 3.03 -18.17
N GLN A 646 -10.00 2.48 -18.68
CA GLN A 646 -9.26 3.06 -19.81
C GLN A 646 -10.10 3.10 -21.09
N LEU A 647 -10.90 2.06 -21.34
CA LEU A 647 -11.84 1.99 -22.46
C LEU A 647 -13.14 2.78 -22.21
N GLN A 648 -13.29 3.39 -21.04
CA GLN A 648 -14.47 4.17 -20.61
C GLN A 648 -15.79 3.38 -20.67
N LEU A 649 -15.71 2.07 -20.43
CA LEU A 649 -16.88 1.20 -20.42
C LEU A 649 -17.75 1.37 -19.17
N SER A 650 -17.37 2.17 -18.17
CA SER A 650 -18.23 2.48 -17.02
C SER A 650 -19.24 3.60 -17.28
N THR A 651 -19.14 4.28 -18.43
CA THR A 651 -20.00 5.42 -18.80
C THR A 651 -20.74 5.16 -20.11
N GLU A 652 -21.98 5.61 -20.22
CA GLU A 652 -22.78 5.51 -21.44
C GLU A 652 -22.55 6.74 -22.35
N ASP A 653 -22.27 6.50 -23.64
CA ASP A 653 -22.18 7.58 -24.64
C ASP A 653 -23.59 8.06 -25.00
N GLU A 654 -24.03 9.17 -24.40
CA GLU A 654 -25.26 9.86 -24.83
C GLU A 654 -25.00 10.57 -26.16
N GLY A 655 -25.20 9.88 -27.28
CA GLY A 655 -25.00 10.45 -28.62
C GLY A 655 -25.76 11.76 -28.84
N ASP A 656 -25.05 12.83 -29.22
CA ASP A 656 -25.44 14.11 -29.86
C ASP A 656 -26.81 14.77 -29.56
N SER A 657 -27.51 14.40 -28.50
CA SER A 657 -28.89 14.83 -28.23
C SER A 657 -29.09 15.51 -26.88
N LYS A 658 -28.03 16.12 -26.33
CA LYS A 658 -28.14 17.21 -25.33
C LYS A 658 -27.54 18.49 -25.89
N PRO A 659 -28.27 19.63 -25.88
CA PRO A 659 -27.67 20.91 -26.21
C PRO A 659 -26.55 21.18 -25.20
N ALA A 660 -25.38 21.54 -25.72
CA ALA A 660 -24.20 21.89 -24.95
C ALA A 660 -24.57 22.83 -23.80
N ARG A 661 -24.60 22.30 -22.57
CA ARG A 661 -24.31 23.13 -21.41
C ARG A 661 -22.80 23.36 -21.44
N ASP A 662 -22.40 24.62 -21.36
CA ASP A 662 -21.04 25.17 -21.42
C ASP A 662 -20.08 24.64 -20.33
N ALA A 663 -19.94 23.32 -20.19
CA ALA A 663 -18.96 22.67 -19.36
C ALA A 663 -17.82 22.18 -20.25
N GLN A 664 -16.87 23.05 -20.55
CA GLN A 664 -15.62 22.64 -21.17
C GLN A 664 -14.79 21.87 -20.14
N THR A 665 -14.67 20.55 -20.32
CA THR A 665 -13.63 19.77 -19.63
C THR A 665 -12.27 20.30 -20.06
N LEU A 666 -11.49 20.84 -19.12
CA LEU A 666 -10.18 21.45 -19.34
C LEU A 666 -9.16 20.49 -19.99
N VAL A 667 -9.38 19.18 -19.85
CA VAL A 667 -8.61 18.11 -20.51
C VAL A 667 -9.59 17.06 -21.04
N LYS A 668 -9.50 16.73 -22.33
CA LYS A 668 -10.24 15.60 -22.92
C LYS A 668 -9.44 14.32 -22.71
N ARG A 669 -10.04 13.30 -22.09
CA ARG A 669 -9.41 11.98 -21.94
C ARG A 669 -9.20 11.34 -23.32
N VAL A 670 -8.12 10.58 -23.47
CA VAL A 670 -7.86 9.80 -24.70
C VAL A 670 -8.96 8.75 -24.87
N ALA A 671 -9.62 8.74 -26.04
CA ALA A 671 -10.60 7.73 -26.40
C ALA A 671 -9.91 6.60 -27.17
N PHE A 672 -9.83 5.41 -26.57
CA PHE A 672 -9.20 4.23 -27.18
C PHE A 672 -10.17 3.43 -28.07
N LEU A 673 -11.48 3.50 -27.78
CA LEU A 673 -12.50 2.87 -28.61
C LEU A 673 -13.07 3.84 -29.64
N ARG A 674 -13.34 3.32 -30.83
CA ARG A 674 -14.20 4.00 -31.82
C ARG A 674 -15.66 4.06 -31.32
N PRO A 675 -16.46 5.01 -31.83
CA PRO A 675 -17.92 4.99 -31.65
C PRO A 675 -18.52 3.63 -32.07
N CYS A 676 -19.57 3.21 -31.38
CA CYS A 676 -20.27 1.95 -31.70
C CYS A 676 -20.86 2.01 -33.10
N ARG A 677 -20.75 0.92 -33.87
CA ARG A 677 -21.29 0.86 -35.25
C ARG A 677 -22.81 0.80 -35.28
N ASP A 678 -23.38 0.06 -34.34
CA ASP A 678 -24.82 -0.15 -34.22
C ASP A 678 -25.21 -0.33 -32.74
N TRP A 679 -26.52 -0.42 -32.51
CA TRP A 679 -27.09 -0.63 -31.18
C TRP A 679 -26.62 -1.95 -30.54
N ARG A 680 -26.38 -3.00 -31.35
CA ARG A 680 -25.89 -4.30 -30.86
C ARG A 680 -24.50 -4.16 -30.26
N GLU A 681 -23.57 -3.47 -30.94
CA GLU A 681 -22.23 -3.24 -30.40
C GLU A 681 -22.27 -2.40 -29.10
N ALA A 682 -23.21 -1.46 -28.98
CA ALA A 682 -23.40 -0.72 -27.74
C ALA A 682 -23.86 -1.63 -26.58
N GLU A 683 -24.79 -2.54 -26.84
CA GLU A 683 -25.26 -3.54 -25.88
C GLU A 683 -24.17 -4.58 -25.55
N ASP A 684 -23.37 -5.02 -26.53
CA ASP A 684 -22.20 -5.90 -26.31
C ASP A 684 -21.23 -5.27 -25.30
N ARG A 685 -20.86 -4.00 -25.53
CA ARG A 685 -19.99 -3.23 -24.61
C ARG A 685 -20.61 -3.07 -23.23
N ARG A 686 -21.95 -2.97 -23.13
CA ARG A 686 -22.68 -2.86 -21.87
C ARG A 686 -22.60 -4.17 -21.08
N ARG A 687 -22.78 -5.29 -21.76
CA ARG A 687 -22.67 -6.64 -21.16
C ARG A 687 -21.24 -6.98 -20.75
N VAL A 688 -20.22 -6.56 -21.50
CA VAL A 688 -18.81 -6.68 -21.11
C VAL A 688 -18.55 -5.97 -19.78
N PHE A 689 -18.98 -4.71 -19.66
CA PHE A 689 -18.85 -3.95 -18.41
C PHE A 689 -19.56 -4.63 -17.24
N TRP A 690 -20.82 -5.02 -17.42
CA TRP A 690 -21.60 -5.62 -16.33
C TRP A 690 -21.10 -7.00 -15.91
N THR A 691 -20.58 -7.78 -16.83
CA THR A 691 -19.97 -9.07 -16.50
C THR A 691 -18.70 -8.87 -15.69
N GLU A 692 -17.87 -7.88 -16.05
CA GLU A 692 -16.69 -7.52 -15.27
C GLU A 692 -17.05 -6.99 -13.88
N PHE A 693 -18.07 -6.13 -13.81
CA PHE A 693 -18.62 -5.62 -12.55
C PHE A 693 -19.04 -6.77 -11.62
N LEU A 694 -19.75 -7.78 -12.13
CA LEU A 694 -20.14 -8.95 -11.35
C LEU A 694 -18.93 -9.76 -10.86
N MET A 695 -17.90 -9.93 -11.70
CA MET A 695 -16.68 -10.64 -11.31
C MET A 695 -15.87 -9.89 -10.23
N ASP A 696 -15.73 -8.57 -10.36
CA ASP A 696 -15.10 -7.71 -9.34
C ASP A 696 -15.82 -7.83 -7.99
N ARG A 697 -17.16 -7.73 -8.00
CA ARG A 697 -17.99 -7.93 -6.80
C ARG A 697 -17.82 -9.32 -6.21
N PHE A 698 -17.88 -10.37 -7.01
CA PHE A 698 -17.72 -11.73 -6.51
C PHE A 698 -16.33 -11.96 -5.89
N CYS A 699 -15.27 -11.41 -6.49
CA CYS A 699 -13.92 -11.50 -5.94
C CYS A 699 -13.82 -10.80 -4.59
N SER A 700 -14.40 -9.60 -4.46
CA SER A 700 -14.48 -8.86 -3.19
C SER A 700 -15.27 -9.65 -2.13
N ILE A 701 -16.46 -10.14 -2.46
CA ILE A 701 -17.33 -10.91 -1.54
C ILE A 701 -16.63 -12.18 -1.05
N ALA A 702 -15.98 -12.93 -1.94
CA ALA A 702 -15.36 -14.21 -1.60
C ALA A 702 -14.09 -14.06 -0.72
N THR A 703 -13.39 -12.92 -0.82
CA THR A 703 -12.09 -12.71 -0.16
C THR A 703 -12.13 -11.75 1.02
N GLY A 704 -13.12 -10.86 1.03
CA GLY A 704 -13.18 -9.72 1.93
C GLY A 704 -12.32 -8.52 1.50
N TRP A 705 -11.81 -8.50 0.28
CA TRP A 705 -10.97 -7.40 -0.24
C TRP A 705 -11.82 -6.27 -0.83
N ASN A 706 -11.23 -5.09 -1.05
CA ASN A 706 -11.91 -3.96 -1.67
C ASN A 706 -12.24 -4.20 -3.16
N ILE A 707 -13.37 -3.63 -3.61
CA ILE A 707 -13.78 -3.61 -5.02
C ILE A 707 -12.88 -2.68 -5.87
N CYS A 708 -12.65 -3.04 -7.13
CA CYS A 708 -11.89 -2.20 -8.08
C CYS A 708 -12.78 -1.14 -8.75
N LEU A 709 -14.04 -1.46 -9.05
CA LEU A 709 -14.99 -0.60 -9.74
C LEU A 709 -16.01 -0.04 -8.73
N THR A 710 -15.87 1.22 -8.30
CA THR A 710 -16.79 1.81 -7.31
C THR A 710 -18.14 2.16 -7.94
N SER A 711 -19.24 1.93 -7.21
CA SER A 711 -20.59 2.21 -7.70
C SER A 711 -20.83 3.70 -8.00
N ALA A 712 -20.06 4.61 -7.39
CA ALA A 712 -20.13 6.06 -7.64
C ALA A 712 -19.59 6.46 -9.03
N ASP A 713 -18.69 5.66 -9.59
CA ASP A 713 -18.05 5.91 -10.88
C ASP A 713 -18.82 5.29 -12.06
N VAL A 714 -19.89 4.54 -11.77
CA VAL A 714 -20.72 3.86 -12.79
C VAL A 714 -21.82 4.79 -13.27
N LYS A 715 -21.73 5.22 -14.53
CA LYS A 715 -22.79 5.98 -15.24
C LYS A 715 -23.25 5.20 -16.46
N ARG A 716 -23.66 3.95 -16.24
CA ARG A 716 -24.04 3.00 -17.29
C ARG A 716 -25.48 2.52 -17.12
N ARG A 717 -26.15 2.23 -18.23
CA ARG A 717 -27.50 1.63 -18.22
C ARG A 717 -27.45 0.14 -17.94
N PHE A 718 -28.52 -0.41 -17.38
CA PHE A 718 -28.68 -1.85 -17.25
C PHE A 718 -28.73 -2.53 -18.63
N PRO A 719 -28.24 -3.78 -18.74
CA PRO A 719 -28.40 -4.55 -19.96
C PRO A 719 -29.88 -4.88 -20.17
N CYS A 720 -30.30 -4.98 -21.42
CA CYS A 720 -31.67 -5.39 -21.74
C CYS A 720 -31.86 -6.90 -21.59
N GLU A 721 -33.11 -7.35 -21.71
CA GLU A 721 -33.46 -8.76 -21.79
C GLU A 721 -32.74 -9.44 -22.98
N GLY A 722 -32.30 -10.69 -22.80
CA GLY A 722 -31.44 -11.40 -23.75
C GLY A 722 -32.12 -11.71 -25.09
N GLY A 723 -33.40 -12.05 -25.08
CA GLY A 723 -34.22 -12.20 -26.29
C GLY A 723 -34.29 -10.91 -27.10
N LEU A 724 -34.53 -9.77 -26.45
CA LEU A 724 -34.52 -8.45 -27.09
C LEU A 724 -33.15 -8.10 -27.71
N TRP A 725 -32.06 -8.44 -27.02
CA TRP A 725 -30.71 -8.28 -27.56
C TRP A 725 -30.50 -9.15 -28.80
N GLU A 726 -30.94 -10.42 -28.79
CA GLU A 726 -30.79 -11.35 -29.92
C GLU A 726 -31.67 -11.01 -31.13
N GLU A 727 -32.80 -10.31 -30.94
CA GLU A 727 -33.55 -9.70 -32.03
C GLU A 727 -32.74 -8.62 -32.77
N GLY A 728 -31.80 -7.97 -32.07
CA GLY A 728 -30.85 -7.02 -32.64
C GLY A 728 -31.49 -5.70 -33.09
N LYS A 729 -32.68 -5.37 -32.58
CA LYS A 729 -33.40 -4.12 -32.86
C LYS A 729 -33.21 -3.13 -31.71
N PRO A 730 -32.98 -1.83 -31.99
CA PRO A 730 -32.95 -0.80 -30.96
C PRO A 730 -34.26 -0.76 -30.16
N LEU A 731 -34.15 -0.60 -28.84
CA LEU A 731 -35.29 -0.46 -27.96
C LEU A 731 -35.99 0.88 -28.19
N GLU A 732 -37.33 0.87 -28.20
CA GLU A 732 -38.14 2.10 -28.23
C GLU A 732 -37.95 2.93 -26.96
N THR A 733 -37.81 2.25 -25.82
CA THR A 733 -37.52 2.87 -24.53
C THR A 733 -36.21 2.34 -23.98
N PRO A 734 -35.19 3.20 -23.74
CA PRO A 734 -33.91 2.76 -23.18
C PRO A 734 -34.05 2.16 -21.78
N THR A 735 -33.18 1.20 -21.46
CA THR A 735 -33.08 0.65 -20.10
C THR A 735 -32.67 1.72 -19.08
N PRO A 736 -33.09 1.61 -17.81
CA PRO A 736 -32.73 2.57 -16.77
C PRO A 736 -31.22 2.60 -16.50
N PHE A 737 -30.72 3.74 -16.02
CA PHE A 737 -29.35 3.86 -15.51
C PHE A 737 -29.21 3.18 -14.15
N PHE A 738 -28.03 2.60 -13.91
CA PHE A 738 -27.67 2.11 -12.58
C PHE A 738 -27.65 3.28 -11.58
N GLY A 739 -28.38 3.15 -10.47
CA GLY A 739 -28.45 4.17 -9.42
C GLY A 739 -29.31 5.43 -9.70
N VAL A 740 -29.81 5.67 -10.92
CA VAL A 740 -30.56 6.92 -11.28
C VAL A 740 -32.07 6.80 -11.03
N SER A 741 -32.47 6.12 -9.96
CA SER A 741 -33.82 6.34 -9.37
C SER A 741 -33.81 7.50 -8.37
N ASP A 742 -32.69 8.21 -8.24
CA ASP A 742 -32.51 9.33 -7.30
C ASP A 742 -32.21 10.65 -8.04
N PRO A 743 -33.01 11.71 -7.84
CA PRO A 743 -32.63 13.04 -8.27
C PRO A 743 -31.42 13.53 -7.43
N PRO A 744 -30.44 14.20 -8.05
CA PRO A 744 -29.21 14.57 -7.37
C PRO A 744 -29.46 15.72 -6.37
N GLY A 745 -29.23 15.49 -5.08
CA GLY A 745 -29.19 16.60 -4.10
C GLY A 745 -29.31 16.31 -2.60
N ASP A 746 -29.63 15.09 -2.12
CA ASP A 746 -29.86 14.87 -0.69
C ASP A 746 -28.99 13.74 -0.09
N PRO A 747 -28.04 14.05 0.82
CA PRO A 747 -27.17 13.07 1.48
C PRO A 747 -27.89 12.18 2.51
N SER A 748 -29.22 12.32 2.69
CA SER A 748 -30.02 11.49 3.60
C SER A 748 -30.70 10.27 2.95
N ASN A 749 -30.65 10.10 1.62
CA ASN A 749 -31.34 9.00 0.95
C ASN A 749 -30.43 7.79 0.69
N VAL A 750 -30.46 6.85 1.64
CA VAL A 750 -29.79 5.53 1.58
C VAL A 750 -30.77 4.42 1.13
N LEU A 751 -31.99 4.77 0.71
CA LEU A 751 -33.03 3.82 0.31
C LEU A 751 -33.41 4.03 -1.16
N PRO A 752 -33.49 2.97 -1.99
CA PRO A 752 -34.02 3.11 -3.34
C PRO A 752 -35.49 3.53 -3.27
N SER A 753 -35.84 4.61 -3.97
CA SER A 753 -37.23 4.98 -4.17
C SER A 753 -37.95 3.88 -4.96
N ALA A 754 -39.18 3.55 -4.56
CA ALA A 754 -40.02 2.57 -5.25
C ALA A 754 -40.07 2.91 -6.75
N ARG A 755 -39.63 1.99 -7.62
CA ARG A 755 -39.80 2.15 -9.06
C ARG A 755 -41.26 1.84 -9.38
N PRO A 756 -42.05 2.80 -9.90
CA PRO A 756 -43.38 2.48 -10.43
C PRO A 756 -43.22 1.45 -11.56
N GLU A 757 -44.20 0.55 -11.74
CA GLU A 757 -44.26 -0.35 -12.90
C GLU A 757 -44.45 0.50 -14.18
N THR A 758 -43.36 1.03 -14.73
CA THR A 758 -43.35 1.80 -15.97
C THR A 758 -42.96 0.91 -17.15
N SER A 759 -43.24 1.38 -18.39
CA SER A 759 -42.83 0.72 -19.64
C SER A 759 -41.34 0.34 -19.68
N ASP A 760 -40.50 1.07 -18.95
CA ASP A 760 -39.05 0.93 -18.92
C ASP A 760 -38.61 -0.42 -18.32
N GLN A 761 -39.39 -0.99 -17.40
CA GLN A 761 -39.11 -2.29 -16.77
C GLN A 761 -39.39 -3.49 -17.67
N ALA A 762 -40.24 -3.33 -18.70
CA ALA A 762 -40.56 -4.42 -19.62
C ALA A 762 -39.31 -4.90 -20.40
N SER A 763 -38.33 -4.00 -20.58
CA SER A 763 -37.08 -4.24 -21.28
C SER A 763 -36.01 -4.96 -20.46
N LEU A 764 -36.21 -5.17 -19.15
CA LEU A 764 -35.25 -5.82 -18.26
C LEU A 764 -35.51 -7.33 -18.11
N GLY A 765 -34.42 -8.12 -18.16
CA GLY A 765 -34.42 -9.57 -17.96
C GLY A 765 -33.59 -10.01 -16.75
N GLY A 766 -33.45 -11.33 -16.57
CA GLY A 766 -32.76 -11.94 -15.41
C GLY A 766 -31.34 -11.41 -15.15
N PHE A 767 -30.58 -11.06 -16.20
CA PHE A 767 -29.23 -10.53 -16.05
C PHE A 767 -29.17 -9.17 -15.33
N ALA A 768 -30.15 -8.28 -15.56
CA ALA A 768 -30.23 -7.00 -14.86
C ALA A 768 -30.52 -7.19 -13.36
N TYR A 769 -31.43 -8.10 -13.02
CA TYR A 769 -31.76 -8.41 -11.63
C TYR A 769 -30.62 -9.15 -10.91
N CYS A 770 -29.83 -9.95 -11.63
CA CYS A 770 -28.60 -10.55 -11.11
C CYS A 770 -27.57 -9.50 -10.69
N ILE A 771 -27.44 -8.41 -11.45
CA ILE A 771 -26.58 -7.26 -11.09
C ILE A 771 -27.07 -6.60 -9.81
N GLU A 772 -28.39 -6.33 -9.70
CA GLU A 772 -28.96 -5.70 -8.50
C GLU A 772 -28.83 -6.58 -7.25
N ALA A 773 -29.07 -7.89 -7.38
CA ALA A 773 -28.93 -8.84 -6.29
C ALA A 773 -27.46 -8.98 -5.85
N THR A 774 -26.52 -9.04 -6.78
CA THR A 774 -25.08 -9.15 -6.47
C THR A 774 -24.53 -7.88 -5.84
N GLU A 775 -24.96 -6.69 -6.28
CA GLU A 775 -24.60 -5.43 -5.60
C GLU A 775 -25.17 -5.40 -4.18
N SER A 776 -26.39 -5.90 -3.97
CA SER A 776 -26.98 -5.96 -2.63
C SER A 776 -26.22 -6.92 -1.72
N LEU A 777 -25.79 -8.07 -2.24
CA LEU A 777 -24.89 -9.00 -1.53
C LEU A 777 -23.54 -8.34 -1.16
N ASN A 778 -22.97 -7.56 -2.08
CA ASN A 778 -21.74 -6.81 -1.84
C ASN A 778 -21.93 -5.78 -0.71
N LEU A 779 -23.00 -4.99 -0.75
CA LEU A 779 -23.31 -4.01 0.29
C LEU A 779 -23.50 -4.64 1.67
N VAL A 780 -24.15 -5.81 1.74
CA VAL A 780 -24.27 -6.60 2.99
C VAL A 780 -22.91 -7.08 3.46
N THR A 781 -22.06 -7.58 2.55
CA THR A 781 -20.73 -8.06 2.91
C THR A 781 -19.85 -6.93 3.43
N SER A 782 -19.83 -5.78 2.74
CA SER A 782 -19.11 -4.57 3.19
C SER A 782 -19.64 -4.01 4.50
N PHE A 783 -20.94 -4.17 4.80
CA PHE A 783 -21.51 -3.79 6.09
C PHE A 783 -20.91 -4.58 7.26
N PHE A 784 -20.59 -5.85 7.09
CA PHE A 784 -19.93 -6.66 8.14
C PHE A 784 -18.42 -6.51 8.20
N GLN A 785 -17.80 -5.87 7.21
CA GLN A 785 -16.38 -5.50 7.26
C GLN A 785 -16.14 -4.24 8.11
N GLN A 786 -17.19 -3.50 8.46
CA GLN A 786 -17.08 -2.30 9.29
C GLN A 786 -16.88 -2.70 10.75
N GLU A 787 -15.91 -2.06 11.41
CA GLU A 787 -15.68 -2.27 12.84
C GLU A 787 -16.88 -1.78 13.67
N LEU A 788 -17.42 -2.66 14.51
CA LEU A 788 -18.45 -2.32 15.48
C LEU A 788 -17.94 -2.60 16.88
N ASP A 789 -17.83 -1.56 17.68
CA ASP A 789 -17.59 -1.71 19.12
C ASP A 789 -18.96 -1.70 19.84
N VAL A 790 -19.28 -2.83 20.46
CA VAL A 790 -20.59 -3.05 21.11
C VAL A 790 -20.75 -2.25 22.42
N THR A 791 -19.69 -1.66 22.98
CA THR A 791 -19.70 -1.02 24.31
C THR A 791 -20.33 0.38 24.36
N LYS A 792 -20.33 1.13 23.25
CA LYS A 792 -20.96 2.45 23.09
C LYS A 792 -22.32 2.26 22.38
N PRO A 793 -23.42 2.63 23.05
CA PRO A 793 -24.78 2.48 22.51
C PRO A 793 -25.01 3.17 21.16
N HIS A 794 -24.36 4.31 20.92
CA HIS A 794 -24.49 5.05 19.65
C HIS A 794 -23.99 4.24 18.44
N ASP A 795 -22.86 3.54 18.60
CA ASP A 795 -22.31 2.58 17.64
C ASP A 795 -23.31 1.53 17.19
N VAL A 796 -23.85 0.84 18.19
CA VAL A 796 -24.84 -0.22 18.01
C VAL A 796 -26.12 0.35 17.39
N GLN A 797 -26.53 1.56 17.76
CA GLN A 797 -27.71 2.21 17.19
C GLN A 797 -27.50 2.56 15.70
N THR A 798 -26.36 3.13 15.32
CA THR A 798 -26.02 3.45 13.92
C THR A 798 -25.91 2.17 13.08
N TRP A 799 -25.28 1.14 13.64
CA TRP A 799 -25.20 -0.17 13.01
C TRP A 799 -26.58 -0.80 12.80
N LEU A 800 -27.46 -0.75 13.80
CA LEU A 800 -28.85 -1.24 13.69
C LEU A 800 -29.69 -0.42 12.70
N MET A 801 -29.45 0.89 12.59
CA MET A 801 -30.10 1.71 11.56
C MET A 801 -29.66 1.27 10.16
N ARG A 802 -28.37 1.02 9.96
CA ARG A 802 -27.83 0.54 8.68
C ARG A 802 -28.28 -0.88 8.36
N PHE A 803 -28.35 -1.76 9.36
CA PHE A 803 -28.98 -3.08 9.25
C PHE A 803 -30.41 -2.95 8.70
N LYS A 804 -31.25 -2.10 9.31
CA LYS A 804 -32.63 -1.88 8.87
C LYS A 804 -32.74 -1.31 7.46
N GLN A 805 -31.81 -0.43 7.06
CA GLN A 805 -31.77 0.11 5.70
C GLN A 805 -31.48 -0.99 4.67
N LEU A 806 -30.50 -1.86 4.95
CA LEU A 806 -30.18 -3.00 4.09
C LEU A 806 -31.29 -4.04 4.06
N ASP A 807 -31.91 -4.33 5.20
CA ASP A 807 -33.06 -5.23 5.32
C ASP A 807 -34.23 -4.72 4.48
N LEU A 808 -34.58 -3.44 4.61
CA LEU A 808 -35.62 -2.80 3.80
C LEU A 808 -35.29 -2.87 2.29
N ARG A 809 -34.03 -2.64 1.90
CA ARG A 809 -33.60 -2.77 0.50
C ARG A 809 -33.82 -4.19 -0.03
N LEU A 810 -33.48 -5.21 0.77
CA LEU A 810 -33.66 -6.61 0.37
C LEU A 810 -35.16 -6.93 0.22
N VAL A 811 -35.99 -6.56 1.20
CA VAL A 811 -37.45 -6.75 1.12
C VAL A 811 -38.05 -6.05 -0.11
N GLN A 812 -37.61 -4.81 -0.39
CA GLN A 812 -38.07 -4.04 -1.54
C GLN A 812 -37.71 -4.70 -2.87
N TRP A 813 -36.53 -5.31 -2.99
CA TRP A 813 -36.12 -6.00 -4.22
C TRP A 813 -37.14 -7.07 -4.61
N GLY A 814 -37.55 -7.94 -3.68
CA GLY A 814 -38.54 -8.98 -3.94
C GLY A 814 -39.94 -8.44 -4.27
N ILE A 815 -40.38 -7.37 -3.58
CA ILE A 815 -41.68 -6.73 -3.81
C ILE A 815 -41.77 -6.08 -5.21
N PHE A 816 -40.68 -5.44 -5.64
CA PHE A 816 -40.64 -4.68 -6.90
C PHE A 816 -40.22 -5.50 -8.12
N LEU A 817 -39.97 -6.80 -7.97
CA LEU A 817 -39.85 -7.68 -9.14
C LEU A 817 -41.18 -7.73 -9.90
N PRO A 818 -41.16 -7.58 -11.24
CA PRO A 818 -42.33 -7.80 -12.07
C PRO A 818 -42.93 -9.19 -11.84
N GLU A 819 -44.24 -9.32 -11.99
CA GLU A 819 -44.98 -10.57 -11.71
C GLU A 819 -44.34 -11.81 -12.37
N ARG A 820 -43.90 -11.69 -13.62
CA ARG A 820 -43.23 -12.76 -14.38
C ARG A 820 -41.88 -13.24 -13.80
N TRP A 821 -41.24 -12.43 -12.96
CA TRP A 821 -39.90 -12.65 -12.43
C TRP A 821 -39.88 -12.90 -10.91
N ARG A 822 -41.04 -12.79 -10.25
CA ARG A 822 -41.16 -12.84 -8.79
C ARG A 822 -40.86 -14.23 -8.22
N GLU A 823 -41.19 -15.29 -8.95
CA GLU A 823 -40.89 -16.66 -8.55
C GLU A 823 -39.55 -17.12 -9.12
N ALA A 824 -38.66 -17.61 -8.26
CA ALA A 824 -37.34 -18.08 -8.67
C ALA A 824 -37.39 -19.25 -9.65
N CYS A 825 -38.43 -20.10 -9.56
CA CYS A 825 -38.66 -21.25 -10.44
C CYS A 825 -39.59 -20.92 -11.62
N ALA A 826 -39.77 -19.64 -11.94
CA ALA A 826 -40.54 -19.23 -13.12
C ALA A 826 -39.92 -19.83 -14.38
N LEU A 827 -40.76 -20.50 -15.17
CA LEU A 827 -40.35 -21.12 -16.42
C LEU A 827 -40.52 -20.13 -17.57
N ASP A 828 -39.55 -20.12 -18.47
CA ASP A 828 -39.61 -19.41 -19.74
C ASP A 828 -40.55 -20.11 -20.74
N ALA A 829 -40.67 -19.54 -21.95
CA ALA A 829 -41.52 -20.08 -23.01
C ALA A 829 -41.11 -21.50 -23.46
N ASP A 830 -39.86 -21.89 -23.22
CA ASP A 830 -39.31 -23.20 -23.55
C ASP A 830 -39.40 -24.18 -22.36
N GLY A 831 -40.00 -23.76 -21.24
CA GLY A 831 -40.19 -24.57 -20.05
C GLY A 831 -38.96 -24.66 -19.15
N ASN A 832 -37.97 -23.77 -19.32
CA ASN A 832 -36.73 -23.76 -18.55
C ASN A 832 -36.68 -22.60 -17.56
N MET A 833 -35.95 -22.76 -16.47
CA MET A 833 -35.66 -21.66 -15.54
C MET A 833 -34.56 -20.77 -16.12
N ASP A 834 -34.75 -19.44 -16.11
CA ASP A 834 -33.71 -18.48 -16.55
C ASP A 834 -32.49 -18.57 -15.60
N PRO A 835 -31.28 -18.86 -16.11
CA PRO A 835 -30.09 -19.00 -15.27
C PRO A 835 -29.74 -17.75 -14.45
N ASN A 836 -29.81 -16.57 -15.06
CA ASN A 836 -29.42 -15.32 -14.40
C ASN A 836 -30.44 -14.89 -13.34
N LEU A 837 -31.72 -15.10 -13.60
CA LEU A 837 -32.79 -14.89 -12.63
C LEU A 837 -32.66 -15.86 -11.45
N THR A 838 -32.42 -17.14 -11.74
CA THR A 838 -32.20 -18.16 -10.70
C THR A 838 -31.02 -17.77 -9.80
N LEU A 839 -29.91 -17.35 -10.40
CA LEU A 839 -28.76 -16.84 -9.65
C LEU A 839 -29.09 -15.56 -8.89
N ALA A 840 -29.90 -14.66 -9.44
CA ALA A 840 -30.34 -13.44 -8.76
C ALA A 840 -31.09 -13.78 -7.46
N HIS A 841 -32.07 -14.69 -7.51
CA HIS A 841 -32.84 -15.12 -6.34
C HIS A 841 -31.99 -15.82 -5.29
N ILE A 842 -31.13 -16.75 -5.69
CA ILE A 842 -30.23 -17.43 -4.75
C ILE A 842 -29.22 -16.45 -4.12
N THR A 843 -28.71 -15.50 -4.90
CA THR A 843 -27.81 -14.43 -4.43
C THR A 843 -28.53 -13.51 -3.45
N HIS A 844 -29.77 -13.13 -3.77
CA HIS A 844 -30.62 -12.32 -2.91
C HIS A 844 -30.88 -13.00 -1.57
N ASN A 845 -31.35 -14.26 -1.59
CA ASN A 845 -31.58 -15.06 -0.39
C ASN A 845 -30.30 -15.23 0.44
N THR A 846 -29.14 -15.40 -0.22
CA THR A 846 -27.84 -15.46 0.46
C THR A 846 -27.48 -14.12 1.12
N ALA A 847 -27.80 -12.98 0.49
CA ALA A 847 -27.62 -11.66 1.11
C ALA A 847 -28.49 -11.50 2.35
N VAL A 848 -29.73 -12.00 2.33
CA VAL A 848 -30.62 -12.05 3.51
C VAL A 848 -30.01 -12.92 4.61
N VAL A 849 -29.53 -14.13 4.28
CA VAL A 849 -28.84 -15.00 5.25
C VAL A 849 -27.67 -14.27 5.89
N LEU A 850 -26.79 -13.66 5.08
CA LEU A 850 -25.60 -12.97 5.60
C LEU A 850 -25.95 -11.74 6.44
N LEU A 851 -27.00 -11.01 6.10
CA LEU A 851 -27.49 -9.87 6.88
C LEU A 851 -28.01 -10.32 8.25
N HIS A 852 -28.85 -11.35 8.28
CA HIS A 852 -29.53 -11.77 9.51
C HIS A 852 -28.67 -12.65 10.43
N GLN A 853 -27.66 -13.36 9.92
CA GLN A 853 -26.89 -14.36 10.69
C GLN A 853 -26.27 -13.80 11.98
N GLY A 854 -25.80 -12.55 11.96
CA GLY A 854 -25.14 -11.93 13.13
C GLY A 854 -26.11 -11.61 14.27
N ILE A 855 -27.38 -11.32 13.92
CA ILE A 855 -28.46 -11.06 14.88
C ILE A 855 -29.13 -12.37 15.31
N ALA A 856 -29.25 -13.33 14.39
CA ALA A 856 -29.85 -14.64 14.62
C ALA A 856 -29.07 -15.46 15.66
N TYR A 857 -27.74 -15.41 15.59
CA TYR A 857 -26.83 -16.16 16.46
C TYR A 857 -25.81 -15.20 17.11
N PRO A 858 -26.26 -14.35 18.05
CA PRO A 858 -25.42 -13.32 18.65
C PRO A 858 -24.30 -13.95 19.48
N SER A 859 -23.09 -13.37 19.40
CA SER A 859 -21.99 -13.75 20.31
C SER A 859 -22.30 -13.30 21.74
N GLN A 860 -21.54 -13.80 22.73
CA GLN A 860 -21.75 -13.47 24.14
C GLN A 860 -21.76 -11.94 24.40
N ASP A 861 -20.92 -11.18 23.68
CA ASP A 861 -20.87 -9.72 23.79
C ASP A 861 -22.15 -9.01 23.31
N TRP A 862 -22.88 -9.60 22.37
CA TRP A 862 -24.16 -9.06 21.90
C TRP A 862 -25.32 -9.46 22.83
N GLN A 863 -25.20 -10.60 23.52
CA GLN A 863 -26.19 -11.07 24.49
C GLN A 863 -26.16 -10.28 25.80
N SER A 864 -25.01 -9.67 26.14
CA SER A 864 -24.85 -8.84 27.33
C SER A 864 -25.36 -7.39 27.17
N LEU A 865 -25.75 -6.99 25.95
CA LEU A 865 -26.29 -5.66 25.69
C LEU A 865 -27.73 -5.53 26.22
N PRO A 866 -28.12 -4.35 26.75
CA PRO A 866 -29.49 -4.08 27.20
C PRO A 866 -30.50 -3.96 26.04
N ILE A 867 -30.07 -4.15 24.79
CA ILE A 867 -30.88 -4.03 23.58
C ILE A 867 -31.42 -5.41 23.22
N LYS A 868 -32.75 -5.54 23.18
CA LYS A 868 -33.40 -6.78 22.77
C LYS A 868 -33.28 -6.98 21.26
N LEU A 869 -32.38 -7.88 20.86
CA LEU A 869 -32.24 -8.31 19.46
C LEU A 869 -33.42 -9.21 19.06
N SER A 870 -33.87 -9.09 17.82
CA SER A 870 -34.90 -9.97 17.23
C SER A 870 -34.30 -11.31 16.78
N SER A 871 -33.51 -11.98 17.62
CA SER A 871 -32.73 -13.16 17.25
C SER A 871 -33.58 -14.31 16.75
N THR A 872 -34.76 -14.55 17.35
CA THR A 872 -35.68 -15.60 16.89
C THR A 872 -36.19 -15.35 15.47
N VAL A 873 -36.68 -14.13 15.19
CA VAL A 873 -37.19 -13.77 13.86
C VAL A 873 -36.07 -13.83 12.83
N SER A 874 -34.88 -13.29 13.15
CA SER A 874 -33.72 -13.38 12.26
C SER A 874 -33.28 -14.82 12.00
N ALA A 875 -33.35 -15.70 13.00
CA ALA A 875 -33.05 -17.13 12.84
C ALA A 875 -34.08 -17.81 11.93
N GLU A 876 -35.37 -17.56 12.14
CA GLU A 876 -36.45 -18.05 11.26
C GLU A 876 -36.25 -17.57 9.80
N THR A 877 -35.93 -16.30 9.60
CA THR A 877 -35.62 -15.74 8.27
C THR A 877 -34.41 -16.44 7.63
N CYS A 878 -33.30 -16.61 8.35
CA CYS A 878 -32.12 -17.33 7.86
C CYS A 878 -32.45 -18.78 7.46
N MET A 879 -33.30 -19.45 8.24
CA MET A 879 -33.68 -20.84 7.97
C MET A 879 -34.60 -20.95 6.75
N ALA A 880 -35.64 -20.12 6.68
CA ALA A 880 -36.57 -20.09 5.55
C ALA A 880 -35.83 -19.82 4.22
N THR A 881 -34.97 -18.80 4.20
CA THR A 881 -34.17 -18.45 3.02
C THR A 881 -33.15 -19.53 2.64
N SER A 882 -32.52 -20.21 3.62
CA SER A 882 -31.60 -21.33 3.34
C SER A 882 -32.32 -22.55 2.75
N VAL A 883 -33.54 -22.84 3.23
CA VAL A 883 -34.40 -23.91 2.68
C VAL A 883 -34.88 -23.56 1.28
N GLU A 884 -35.24 -22.30 1.04
CA GLU A 884 -35.62 -21.80 -0.28
C GLU A 884 -34.47 -21.94 -1.29
N VAL A 885 -33.24 -21.55 -0.92
CA VAL A 885 -32.05 -21.75 -1.78
C VAL A 885 -31.83 -23.23 -2.10
N SER A 886 -32.03 -24.12 -1.13
CA SER A 886 -31.92 -25.57 -1.35
C SER A 886 -33.01 -26.08 -2.31
N THR A 887 -34.22 -25.55 -2.21
CA THR A 887 -35.35 -25.88 -3.10
C THR A 887 -35.08 -25.40 -4.52
N ILE A 888 -34.70 -24.14 -4.70
CA ILE A 888 -34.37 -23.57 -6.02
C ILE A 888 -33.23 -24.37 -6.68
N ALA A 889 -32.19 -24.72 -5.93
CA ALA A 889 -31.08 -25.52 -6.45
C ALA A 889 -31.52 -26.94 -6.87
N SER A 890 -32.41 -27.56 -6.08
CA SER A 890 -32.95 -28.89 -6.35
C SER A 890 -33.89 -28.93 -7.55
N GLU A 891 -34.57 -27.83 -7.87
CA GLU A 891 -35.39 -27.69 -9.08
C GLU A 891 -34.54 -27.30 -10.31
N PHE A 892 -33.57 -26.41 -10.15
CA PHE A 892 -32.76 -25.91 -11.26
C PHE A 892 -31.79 -26.95 -11.80
N LEU A 893 -31.04 -27.62 -10.93
CA LEU A 893 -29.92 -28.48 -11.35
C LEU A 893 -30.36 -29.70 -12.17
N PRO A 894 -31.44 -30.43 -11.85
CA PRO A 894 -31.88 -31.56 -12.67
C PRO A 894 -32.32 -31.16 -14.08
N ASN A 895 -32.90 -29.97 -14.22
CA ASN A 895 -33.49 -29.48 -15.46
C ASN A 895 -32.47 -28.83 -16.41
N MET A 896 -31.29 -28.42 -15.90
CA MET A 896 -30.24 -27.76 -16.69
C MET A 896 -28.95 -28.57 -16.68
N GLN A 897 -28.38 -28.91 -17.84
CA GLN A 897 -27.15 -29.71 -17.96
C GLN A 897 -25.86 -28.88 -18.17
N CYS A 898 -25.92 -27.56 -18.00
CA CYS A 898 -24.78 -26.67 -18.15
C CYS A 898 -23.86 -26.63 -16.92
N VAL A 899 -22.62 -26.11 -17.09
CA VAL A 899 -21.83 -25.70 -15.92
C VAL A 899 -22.56 -24.57 -15.20
N THR A 900 -22.34 -24.40 -13.91
CA THR A 900 -23.02 -23.38 -13.10
C THR A 900 -22.08 -22.26 -12.70
N ASN A 901 -22.59 -21.03 -12.60
CA ASN A 901 -21.80 -19.89 -12.14
C ASN A 901 -21.13 -20.17 -10.77
N PRO A 902 -19.85 -19.83 -10.56
CA PRO A 902 -19.16 -20.01 -9.27
C PRO A 902 -19.85 -19.36 -8.06
N GLN A 903 -20.55 -18.23 -8.27
CA GLN A 903 -21.35 -17.56 -7.26
C GLN A 903 -22.52 -18.41 -6.76
N PHE A 904 -23.10 -19.26 -7.62
CA PHE A 904 -24.12 -20.22 -7.23
C PHE A 904 -23.56 -21.17 -6.17
N ALA A 905 -22.34 -21.70 -6.38
CA ALA A 905 -21.71 -22.64 -5.45
C ALA A 905 -21.38 -21.98 -4.11
N PHE A 906 -20.93 -20.73 -4.15
CA PHE A 906 -20.73 -19.91 -2.95
C PHE A 906 -22.04 -19.73 -2.17
N CYS A 907 -23.15 -19.43 -2.83
CA CYS A 907 -24.44 -19.25 -2.17
C CYS A 907 -24.92 -20.53 -1.47
N LEU A 908 -24.80 -21.70 -2.14
CA LEU A 908 -25.12 -23.00 -1.51
C LEU A 908 -24.21 -23.28 -0.31
N PHE A 909 -22.94 -22.90 -0.39
CA PHE A 909 -21.99 -23.05 0.70
C PHE A 909 -22.39 -22.21 1.92
N ILE A 910 -22.73 -20.94 1.73
CA ILE A 910 -23.18 -20.05 2.81
C ILE A 910 -24.47 -20.58 3.45
N CYS A 911 -25.47 -21.00 2.67
CA CYS A 911 -26.70 -21.58 3.20
C CYS A 911 -26.44 -22.91 3.95
N GLY A 912 -25.56 -23.77 3.43
CA GLY A 912 -25.16 -25.01 4.09
C GLY A 912 -24.46 -24.76 5.43
N ARG A 913 -23.58 -23.75 5.49
CA ARG A 913 -22.97 -23.28 6.74
C ARG A 913 -24.04 -22.77 7.71
N MET A 914 -25.04 -22.06 7.21
CA MET A 914 -26.11 -21.51 8.03
C MET A 914 -26.94 -22.63 8.69
N LEU A 915 -27.34 -23.66 7.92
CA LEU A 915 -28.07 -24.81 8.46
C LEU A 915 -27.29 -25.55 9.55
N LEU A 916 -25.96 -25.72 9.37
CA LEU A 916 -25.10 -26.31 10.41
C LEU A 916 -25.05 -25.45 11.67
N ALA A 917 -24.81 -24.15 11.52
CA ALA A 917 -24.71 -23.26 12.66
C ALA A 917 -26.04 -23.18 13.44
N HIS A 918 -27.18 -23.21 12.76
CA HIS A 918 -28.49 -23.29 13.42
C HIS A 918 -28.66 -24.57 14.24
N ALA A 919 -28.39 -25.73 13.63
CA ALA A 919 -28.51 -27.03 14.28
C ALA A 919 -27.62 -27.12 15.52
N PHE A 920 -26.38 -26.63 15.41
CA PHE A 920 -25.44 -26.63 16.52
C PHE A 920 -25.78 -25.61 17.61
N TYR A 921 -26.28 -24.42 17.26
CA TYR A 921 -26.60 -23.38 18.25
C TYR A 921 -27.80 -23.76 19.12
N TYR A 922 -28.83 -24.36 18.52
CA TYR A 922 -30.04 -24.78 19.24
C TYR A 922 -30.01 -26.23 19.72
N ASP A 923 -28.93 -26.97 19.46
CA ASP A 923 -28.80 -28.40 19.75
C ASP A 923 -29.96 -29.24 19.19
N ILE A 924 -30.30 -28.99 17.92
CA ILE A 924 -31.39 -29.69 17.21
C ILE A 924 -30.84 -30.52 16.04
N PRO A 925 -31.58 -31.54 15.56
CA PRO A 925 -31.18 -32.32 14.41
C PRO A 925 -30.98 -31.45 13.16
N LEU A 926 -29.93 -31.74 12.40
CA LEU A 926 -29.64 -31.07 11.13
C LEU A 926 -30.74 -31.36 10.10
N LEU A 927 -31.22 -30.31 9.43
CA LEU A 927 -32.23 -30.39 8.39
C LEU A 927 -31.77 -31.19 7.17
N ASN A 928 -32.70 -31.91 6.53
CA ASN A 928 -32.43 -32.76 5.37
C ASN A 928 -31.91 -31.95 4.16
N GLU A 929 -32.34 -30.70 4.07
CA GLU A 929 -31.96 -29.72 3.05
C GLU A 929 -30.45 -29.48 3.02
N PHE A 930 -29.73 -29.69 4.13
CA PHE A 930 -28.27 -29.67 4.14
C PHE A 930 -27.68 -30.76 3.22
N GLY A 931 -28.26 -31.96 3.25
CA GLY A 931 -27.88 -33.06 2.36
C GLY A 931 -28.13 -32.70 0.89
N SER A 932 -29.27 -32.06 0.59
CA SER A 932 -29.61 -31.57 -0.75
C SER A 932 -28.62 -30.51 -1.25
N LEU A 933 -28.16 -29.60 -0.39
CA LEU A 933 -27.14 -28.61 -0.74
C LEU A 933 -25.78 -29.25 -1.06
N ILE A 934 -25.35 -30.25 -0.26
CA ILE A 934 -24.12 -31.01 -0.53
C ILE A 934 -24.24 -31.75 -1.87
N HIS A 935 -25.37 -32.41 -2.11
CA HIS A 935 -25.63 -33.12 -3.35
C HIS A 935 -25.60 -32.18 -4.56
N SER A 936 -26.22 -31.01 -4.43
CA SER A 936 -26.20 -29.94 -5.44
C SER A 936 -24.77 -29.49 -5.75
N LEU A 937 -23.95 -29.22 -4.72
CA LEU A 937 -22.53 -28.89 -4.90
C LEU A 937 -21.72 -30.00 -5.58
N GLN A 938 -22.05 -31.27 -5.35
CA GLN A 938 -21.41 -32.41 -6.00
C GLN A 938 -21.81 -32.52 -7.49
N ILE A 939 -23.09 -32.28 -7.82
CA ILE A 939 -23.54 -32.20 -9.22
C ILE A 939 -22.78 -31.08 -9.95
N MET A 940 -22.71 -29.90 -9.35
CA MET A 940 -21.98 -28.76 -9.90
C MET A 940 -20.49 -29.07 -10.09
N ALA A 941 -19.87 -29.72 -9.09
CA ALA A 941 -18.47 -30.12 -9.17
C ALA A 941 -18.21 -31.12 -10.30
N HIS A 942 -19.12 -32.08 -10.52
CA HIS A 942 -19.00 -33.04 -11.61
C HIS A 942 -19.07 -32.34 -12.97
N ARG A 943 -20.05 -31.44 -13.15
CA ARG A 943 -20.23 -30.68 -14.41
C ARG A 943 -19.02 -29.81 -14.75
N TRP A 944 -18.43 -29.15 -13.75
CA TRP A 944 -17.23 -28.32 -13.93
C TRP A 944 -15.98 -29.10 -14.34
N ASN A 945 -15.91 -30.39 -14.02
CA ASN A 945 -14.77 -31.20 -14.42
C ASN A 945 -14.96 -31.89 -15.79
N GLY A 946 -16.20 -31.97 -16.27
CA GLY A 946 -16.57 -32.76 -17.44
C GLY A 946 -16.54 -34.28 -17.19
N GLU A 947 -17.09 -35.05 -18.13
CA GLU A 947 -17.20 -36.52 -18.00
C GLU A 947 -15.83 -37.23 -17.91
N HIS A 948 -14.79 -36.59 -18.43
CA HIS A 948 -13.45 -37.16 -18.56
C HIS A 948 -12.51 -36.90 -17.37
N SER A 949 -12.93 -36.16 -16.33
CA SER A 949 -12.05 -35.81 -15.20
C SER A 949 -12.73 -36.01 -13.84
N SER A 950 -12.63 -37.22 -13.28
CA SER A 950 -13.24 -37.52 -11.97
C SER A 950 -12.39 -37.10 -10.76
N SER A 951 -11.11 -36.71 -10.93
CA SER A 951 -10.18 -36.46 -9.81
C SER A 951 -9.76 -35.00 -9.58
N ARG A 952 -10.24 -34.04 -10.38
CA ARG A 952 -9.81 -32.63 -10.27
C ARG A 952 -10.64 -31.88 -9.22
N SER A 953 -9.97 -31.17 -8.32
CA SER A 953 -10.66 -30.30 -7.35
C SER A 953 -10.99 -28.96 -7.99
N ASN A 954 -12.27 -28.57 -7.95
CA ASN A 954 -12.79 -27.26 -8.35
C ASN A 954 -13.49 -26.55 -7.16
N LEU A 955 -13.99 -25.32 -7.37
CA LEU A 955 -14.56 -24.51 -6.29
C LEU A 955 -15.73 -25.21 -5.57
N ALA A 956 -16.68 -25.78 -6.32
CA ALA A 956 -17.83 -26.48 -5.75
C ALA A 956 -17.42 -27.71 -4.94
N SER A 957 -16.45 -28.50 -5.43
CA SER A 957 -15.92 -29.66 -4.70
C SER A 957 -15.25 -29.26 -3.38
N LYS A 958 -14.55 -28.12 -3.36
CA LYS A 958 -13.90 -27.58 -2.15
C LYS A 958 -14.95 -27.15 -1.13
N PHE A 959 -16.01 -26.47 -1.56
CA PHE A 959 -17.14 -26.11 -0.68
C PHE A 959 -17.86 -27.32 -0.11
N ALA A 960 -18.18 -28.34 -0.92
CA ALA A 960 -18.79 -29.58 -0.45
C ALA A 960 -17.91 -30.30 0.58
N THR A 961 -16.59 -30.33 0.35
CA THR A 961 -15.62 -30.95 1.28
C THR A 961 -15.57 -30.19 2.61
N ARG A 962 -15.52 -28.86 2.57
CA ARG A 962 -15.51 -28.01 3.77
C ARG A 962 -16.77 -28.18 4.62
N LEU A 963 -17.95 -28.22 4.01
CA LEU A 963 -19.21 -28.45 4.74
C LEU A 963 -19.27 -29.85 5.36
N ASN A 964 -18.83 -30.89 4.64
CA ASN A 964 -18.77 -32.24 5.19
C ASN A 964 -17.81 -32.35 6.37
N HIS A 965 -16.65 -31.70 6.28
CA HIS A 965 -15.69 -31.63 7.38
C HIS A 965 -16.30 -30.93 8.61
N ALA A 966 -16.97 -29.79 8.41
CA ALA A 966 -17.63 -29.07 9.51
C ALA A 966 -18.76 -29.86 10.18
N ARG A 967 -19.53 -30.63 9.40
CA ARG A 967 -20.54 -31.55 9.94
C ARG A 967 -19.91 -32.58 10.89
N GLN A 968 -18.70 -33.06 10.59
CA GLN A 968 -18.01 -34.09 11.38
C GLN A 968 -17.26 -33.53 12.60
N ALA A 969 -16.64 -32.35 12.45
CA ALA A 969 -15.75 -31.79 13.47
C ALA A 969 -16.45 -30.90 14.52
N GLY A 970 -17.75 -30.58 14.34
CA GLY A 970 -18.54 -29.79 15.28
C GLY A 970 -18.30 -28.28 15.21
N LEU A 971 -19.00 -27.53 16.08
CA LEU A 971 -19.14 -26.06 16.11
C LEU A 971 -17.82 -25.26 16.00
N GLN A 972 -16.68 -25.85 16.42
CA GLN A 972 -15.38 -25.16 16.49
C GLN A 972 -14.65 -25.00 15.15
N THR A 973 -15.11 -25.62 14.05
CA THR A 973 -14.34 -25.64 12.78
C THR A 973 -14.80 -24.67 11.70
N LEU A 974 -15.97 -24.04 11.85
CA LEU A 974 -16.49 -23.14 10.82
C LEU A 974 -17.23 -21.97 11.44
N HIS A 975 -16.46 -20.92 11.78
CA HIS A 975 -17.00 -19.72 12.39
C HIS A 975 -17.91 -19.00 11.38
N ILE A 976 -19.16 -18.70 11.75
CA ILE A 976 -20.13 -18.10 10.81
C ILE A 976 -19.66 -16.72 10.28
N ARG A 977 -18.73 -16.07 11.01
CA ARG A 977 -18.12 -14.78 10.66
C ARG A 977 -16.81 -14.86 9.88
N GLN A 978 -16.30 -16.07 9.56
CA GLN A 978 -15.10 -16.23 8.71
C GLN A 978 -15.46 -16.19 7.22
N ALA A 979 -14.59 -15.58 6.41
CA ALA A 979 -14.67 -15.58 4.95
C ALA A 979 -14.77 -17.01 4.37
N ALA A 980 -15.36 -17.11 3.18
CA ALA A 980 -15.90 -18.35 2.65
C ALA A 980 -14.87 -19.38 2.18
#